data_AF-A0A374URR8-F1
#
_entry.id   AF-A0A374URR8-F1
#
_cell.length_a   1.000
_cell.length_b   1.000
_cell.length_c   1.000
_cell.angle_alpha   90.00
_cell.angle_beta   90.00
_cell.angle_gamma   90.00
#
_symmetry.space_group_name_H-M   'P 1'
#
loop_
_entity.id
_entity.type
_entity.pdbx_description
1 polymer ?
#
loop_
_entity_poly.entity_id
_entity_poly.type
_entity_poly.pdbx_seq_one_letter_code
_entity_poly.pdbx_strand_id
1 'polypeptide(L)'
;MKRFLLFLSVCLLLLPLAQAQKVGLVLSGGGAKGMTHIGIIRALEENNIPIDYITGTSMGAIIGSLYAMGYSPDDMEALLRSEDFKRWYSGQVEPKYGYYFKQNRPTPEFFNIRFSFKDSLHIKPQILPTSMVNPIQMNLVFVELFARATAACNGDFNRLFVPFRCIASDVYNKRPLIMRKGDLGDAVRASMSFPFVFKPIEIDSVLAYDGGIYNNFPTDIMREDFRPEVIIGSVVAANPSKPKENDLMSQLENMIMQKTDYTLPDSLGIIMTFKYDDVSLLDFDRLQELHDIGYNRTISLMDSIKGRIHRRVNAENVRLRRLVYRSNLPQFRFRDIYIEGANPQQQAYIKKEFHDEDHEVFTYEDLKRGYFRLLSDNMISEIIPHAVYDTKSDLYSLHLKVKMEDNFSVRMGGSVSTTSSNQIYLGLGYQNLNYYSKEITLDGQIGKVYNNAQFMAKIDLPTRVPTSYRLIASLSTFDYYKKDKLFSKNDKPSFNSKDERFVKLMVALPFLANKRAEISIGYGKLQDNYFQSSVINFDKDRSDKSTYNLLGGAIGFYGSTLNARQYATKGYFEKLVAQVFSGKERFIPGNPTETSVTTKERQSWLQISYMKYAYHTMSPKFTLGWMAEMLYSSKNFSENYTATMLQAADFSPTPHSKLMYNEAFRANQFLAAGVKPIFVFNDMFQFRSEFYGFMPIFPIKKNALNKAYYGKAFSRFEYVGEISVICQLPFGAISAYVNHYSSPKKEWNVGLTLGWQLFNYRFIE
;
A
#
# COMPACT_ATOMS: atom_id res chain seq x y z
N MET A 1 -21.32 -36.47 71.05
CA MET A 1 -21.41 -35.94 69.67
C MET A 1 -21.02 -34.47 69.54
N LYS A 2 -21.52 -33.53 70.36
CA LYS A 2 -21.17 -32.08 70.26
C LYS A 2 -19.67 -31.75 70.42
N ARG A 3 -18.93 -32.46 71.28
CA ARG A 3 -17.47 -32.24 71.45
C ARG A 3 -16.62 -32.74 70.27
N PHE A 4 -17.08 -33.74 69.54
CA PHE A 4 -16.38 -34.28 68.37
C PHE A 4 -16.55 -33.36 67.15
N LEU A 5 -17.74 -32.80 66.97
CA LEU A 5 -18.01 -31.77 65.96
C LEU A 5 -17.21 -30.48 66.19
N LEU A 6 -17.04 -30.06 67.45
CA LEU A 6 -16.23 -28.89 67.81
C LEU A 6 -14.73 -29.11 67.53
N PHE A 7 -14.24 -30.34 67.74
CA PHE A 7 -12.86 -30.70 67.45
C PHE A 7 -12.61 -30.80 65.94
N LEU A 8 -13.59 -31.29 65.17
CA LEU A 8 -13.52 -31.35 63.71
C LEU A 8 -13.56 -29.94 63.09
N SER A 9 -14.37 -29.02 63.63
CA SER A 9 -14.44 -27.64 63.14
C SER A 9 -13.17 -26.84 63.47
N VAL A 10 -12.55 -27.08 64.63
CA VAL A 10 -11.25 -26.49 64.98
C VAL A 10 -10.12 -27.06 64.12
N CYS A 11 -10.14 -28.36 63.79
CA CYS A 11 -9.18 -28.96 62.85
C CYS A 11 -9.35 -28.45 61.41
N LEU A 12 -10.59 -28.18 60.96
CA LEU A 12 -10.87 -27.57 59.66
C LEU A 12 -10.47 -26.08 59.58
N LEU A 13 -10.46 -25.37 60.71
CA LEU A 13 -9.96 -24.00 60.84
C LEU A 13 -8.42 -23.91 60.97
N LEU A 14 -7.76 -25.01 61.36
CA LEU A 14 -6.30 -25.12 61.51
C LEU A 14 -5.60 -25.75 60.30
N LEU A 15 -6.34 -26.22 59.29
CA LEU A 15 -5.75 -26.51 57.99
C LEU A 15 -5.24 -25.18 57.43
N PRO A 16 -3.94 -25.04 57.12
CA PRO A 16 -3.50 -23.88 56.36
C PRO A 16 -4.32 -23.89 55.08
N LEU A 17 -4.95 -22.76 54.74
CA LEU A 17 -5.37 -22.53 53.36
C LEU A 17 -4.10 -22.71 52.53
N ALA A 18 -3.91 -23.90 51.97
CA ALA A 18 -2.79 -24.23 51.13
C ALA A 18 -2.97 -23.42 49.84
N GLN A 19 -2.54 -22.16 49.89
CA GLN A 19 -2.59 -21.26 48.75
C GLN A 19 -1.61 -21.83 47.72
N ALA A 20 -2.16 -22.32 46.61
CA ALA A 20 -1.37 -22.97 45.58
C ALA A 20 -0.37 -21.96 45.00
N GLN A 21 0.93 -22.28 45.08
CA GLN A 21 2.02 -21.44 44.58
C GLN A 21 1.69 -20.86 43.20
N LYS A 22 1.71 -19.54 43.09
CA LYS A 22 1.42 -18.78 41.88
C LYS A 22 2.70 -18.32 41.21
N VAL A 23 2.68 -18.38 39.89
CA VAL A 23 3.83 -18.03 39.06
C VAL A 23 3.45 -16.91 38.12
N GLY A 24 4.19 -15.80 38.19
CA GLY A 24 4.06 -14.69 37.27
C GLY A 24 5.10 -14.75 36.16
N LEU A 25 4.69 -14.50 34.92
CA LEU A 25 5.58 -14.37 33.76
C LEU A 25 5.66 -12.90 33.32
N VAL A 26 6.86 -12.35 33.25
CA VAL A 26 7.11 -10.95 32.84
C VAL A 26 7.85 -10.94 31.52
N LEU A 27 7.27 -10.29 30.50
CA LEU A 27 7.78 -10.29 29.13
C LEU A 27 8.19 -8.88 28.70
N SER A 28 9.47 -8.67 28.44
CA SER A 28 9.97 -7.36 27.97
C SER A 28 9.55 -7.05 26.53
N GLY A 29 9.58 -5.77 26.16
CA GLY A 29 9.58 -5.36 24.75
C GLY A 29 10.90 -5.67 24.05
N GLY A 30 10.95 -5.50 22.73
CA GLY A 30 12.16 -5.75 21.92
C GLY A 30 11.93 -6.01 20.42
N GLY A 31 10.79 -5.61 19.85
CA GLY A 31 10.46 -5.87 18.43
C GLY A 31 10.50 -7.37 18.11
N ALA A 32 11.06 -7.73 16.96
CA ALA A 32 11.24 -9.12 16.51
C ALA A 32 11.87 -10.05 17.57
N LYS A 33 12.79 -9.53 18.41
CA LYS A 33 13.44 -10.31 19.49
C LYS A 33 12.43 -10.92 20.47
N GLY A 34 11.24 -10.34 20.60
CA GLY A 34 10.16 -10.87 21.44
C GLY A 34 9.59 -12.22 20.98
N MET A 35 9.91 -12.71 19.77
CA MET A 35 9.56 -14.08 19.36
C MET A 35 10.21 -15.14 20.24
N THR A 36 11.32 -14.81 20.91
CA THR A 36 11.95 -15.63 21.97
C THR A 36 10.97 -16.02 23.07
N HIS A 37 10.01 -15.15 23.40
CA HIS A 37 9.03 -15.38 24.46
C HIS A 37 8.15 -16.61 24.20
N ILE A 38 7.91 -16.95 22.93
CA ILE A 38 7.11 -18.12 22.54
C ILE A 38 7.82 -19.40 22.94
N GLY A 39 9.12 -19.50 22.66
CA GLY A 39 9.94 -20.66 23.03
C GLY A 39 10.02 -20.85 24.55
N ILE A 40 10.07 -19.76 25.31
CA ILE A 40 10.03 -19.80 26.78
C ILE A 40 8.69 -20.36 27.26
N ILE A 41 7.57 -19.83 26.76
CA ILE A 41 6.23 -20.30 27.14
C ILE A 41 6.07 -21.79 26.78
N ARG A 42 6.51 -22.20 25.59
CA ARG A 42 6.50 -23.61 25.15
C ARG A 42 7.26 -24.51 26.13
N ALA A 43 8.51 -24.15 26.45
CA ALA A 43 9.33 -24.92 27.37
C ALA A 43 8.72 -25.03 28.77
N LEU A 44 8.07 -23.98 29.27
CA LEU A 44 7.36 -23.98 30.56
C LEU A 44 6.15 -24.91 30.54
N GLU A 45 5.29 -24.83 29.51
CA GLU A 45 4.09 -25.68 29.39
C GLU A 45 4.47 -27.16 29.27
N GLU A 46 5.41 -27.52 28.39
CA GLU A 46 5.87 -28.89 28.17
C GLU A 46 6.48 -29.52 29.44
N ASN A 47 7.03 -28.68 30.33
CA ASN A 47 7.59 -29.10 31.60
C ASN A 47 6.64 -28.94 32.79
N ASN A 48 5.34 -28.74 32.51
CA ASN A 48 4.26 -28.64 33.49
C ASN A 48 4.45 -27.50 34.50
N ILE A 49 5.13 -26.42 34.11
CA ILE A 49 5.31 -25.23 34.95
C ILE A 49 4.08 -24.32 34.76
N PRO A 50 3.34 -23.97 35.84
CA PRO A 50 2.18 -23.09 35.72
C PRO A 50 2.60 -21.67 35.32
N ILE A 51 1.73 -21.00 34.56
CA ILE A 51 1.75 -19.56 34.32
C ILE A 51 0.40 -19.03 34.82
N ASP A 52 0.39 -18.39 35.99
CA ASP A 52 -0.85 -17.89 36.63
C ASP A 52 -1.11 -16.41 36.34
N TYR A 53 -0.09 -15.62 36.01
CA TYR A 53 -0.19 -14.18 35.72
C TYR A 53 0.78 -13.76 34.64
N ILE A 54 0.43 -12.75 33.83
CA ILE A 54 1.31 -12.19 32.80
C ILE A 54 1.34 -10.66 32.86
N THR A 55 2.54 -10.09 32.76
CA THR A 55 2.74 -8.66 32.45
C THR A 55 3.61 -8.55 31.20
N GLY A 56 3.27 -7.62 30.30
CA GLY A 56 3.97 -7.50 29.02
C GLY A 56 4.03 -6.08 28.49
N THR A 57 5.13 -5.78 27.79
CA THR A 57 5.37 -4.50 27.10
C THR A 57 5.70 -4.73 25.62
N SER A 58 5.12 -3.94 24.71
CA SER A 58 5.39 -3.98 23.26
C SER A 58 5.22 -5.40 22.70
N MET A 59 6.25 -6.00 22.07
CA MET A 59 6.17 -7.41 21.64
C MET A 59 5.86 -8.38 22.80
N GLY A 60 6.33 -8.10 24.02
CA GLY A 60 5.95 -8.86 25.21
C GLY A 60 4.47 -8.74 25.55
N ALA A 61 3.83 -7.60 25.26
CA ALA A 61 2.38 -7.43 25.38
C ALA A 61 1.62 -8.20 24.29
N ILE A 62 2.15 -8.26 23.06
CA ILE A 62 1.56 -9.06 21.97
C ILE A 62 1.59 -10.55 22.33
N ILE A 63 2.77 -11.13 22.60
CA ILE A 63 2.88 -12.55 22.95
C ILE A 63 2.12 -12.86 24.25
N GLY A 64 2.25 -11.99 25.25
CA GLY A 64 1.57 -12.14 26.54
C GLY A 64 0.04 -12.12 26.42
N SER A 65 -0.51 -11.22 25.61
CA SER A 65 -1.96 -11.13 25.38
C SER A 65 -2.49 -12.31 24.56
N LEU A 66 -1.77 -12.76 23.53
CA LEU A 66 -2.14 -13.96 22.75
C LEU A 66 -2.25 -15.18 23.67
N TYR A 67 -1.27 -15.40 24.53
CA TYR A 67 -1.33 -16.49 25.51
C TYR A 67 -2.45 -16.26 26.54
N ALA A 68 -2.59 -15.05 27.07
CA ALA A 68 -3.63 -14.69 28.02
C ALA A 68 -5.05 -14.88 27.46
N MET A 69 -5.26 -14.76 26.15
CA MET A 69 -6.54 -15.06 25.50
C MET A 69 -6.64 -16.50 24.95
N GLY A 70 -5.77 -17.39 25.42
CA GLY A 70 -5.87 -18.83 25.14
C GLY A 70 -5.32 -19.26 23.78
N TYR A 71 -4.31 -18.57 23.23
CA TYR A 71 -3.50 -19.16 22.15
C TYR A 71 -2.46 -20.12 22.76
N SER A 72 -2.22 -21.24 22.09
CA SER A 72 -1.09 -22.11 22.39
C SER A 72 0.21 -21.58 21.75
N PRO A 73 1.39 -22.04 22.18
CA PRO A 73 2.65 -21.77 21.48
C PRO A 73 2.58 -22.07 19.98
N ASP A 74 1.94 -23.18 19.60
CA ASP A 74 1.77 -23.56 18.19
C ASP A 74 0.86 -22.57 17.43
N ASP A 75 -0.23 -22.12 18.04
CA ASP A 75 -1.12 -21.12 17.42
C ASP A 75 -0.39 -19.78 17.21
N MET A 76 0.41 -19.36 18.20
CA MET A 76 1.21 -18.13 18.12
C MET A 76 2.26 -18.23 17.01
N GLU A 77 2.93 -19.37 16.91
CA GLU A 77 3.92 -19.63 15.87
C GLU A 77 3.30 -19.62 14.47
N ALA A 78 2.17 -20.31 14.29
CA ALA A 78 1.43 -20.35 13.03
C ALA A 78 0.94 -18.96 12.62
N LEU A 79 0.44 -18.17 13.57
CA LEU A 79 0.00 -16.78 13.34
C LEU A 79 1.15 -15.91 12.84
N LEU A 80 2.29 -15.92 13.54
CA LEU A 80 3.42 -15.05 13.23
C LEU A 80 4.19 -15.45 11.97
N ARG A 81 4.11 -16.72 11.57
CA ARG A 81 4.64 -17.20 10.27
C ARG A 81 3.73 -16.90 9.08
N SER A 82 2.49 -16.48 9.34
CA SER A 82 1.52 -16.28 8.25
C SER A 82 1.89 -15.09 7.36
N GLU A 83 1.54 -15.19 6.08
CA GLU A 83 1.62 -14.06 5.15
C GLU A 83 0.76 -12.87 5.61
N ASP A 84 -0.30 -13.12 6.38
CA ASP A 84 -1.14 -12.07 6.95
C ASP A 84 -0.38 -11.27 7.99
N PHE A 85 0.33 -11.92 8.92
CA PHE A 85 1.20 -11.22 9.86
C PHE A 85 2.25 -10.36 9.15
N LYS A 86 2.84 -10.87 8.07
CA LYS A 86 3.75 -10.11 7.21
C LYS A 86 3.11 -8.83 6.65
N ARG A 87 1.88 -8.94 6.16
CA ARG A 87 1.11 -7.79 5.64
C ARG A 87 0.76 -6.78 6.72
N TRP A 88 0.52 -7.23 7.96
CA TRP A 88 0.16 -6.35 9.07
C TRP A 88 1.28 -5.39 9.45
N TYR A 89 2.51 -5.90 9.61
CA TYR A 89 3.66 -5.04 9.94
C TYR A 89 4.23 -4.31 8.72
N SER A 90 4.04 -4.83 7.50
CA SER A 90 4.48 -4.14 6.27
C SER A 90 3.47 -3.09 5.77
N GLY A 91 2.25 -3.06 6.30
CA GLY A 91 1.14 -2.22 5.84
C GLY A 91 0.60 -2.56 4.45
N GLN A 92 0.89 -3.75 3.92
CA GLN A 92 0.46 -4.16 2.58
C GLN A 92 -1.00 -4.61 2.59
N VAL A 93 -1.79 -4.11 1.64
CA VAL A 93 -3.19 -4.54 1.46
C VAL A 93 -3.24 -5.79 0.59
N GLU A 94 -4.08 -6.75 0.98
CA GLU A 94 -4.27 -7.94 0.17
C GLU A 94 -4.88 -7.58 -1.19
N PRO A 95 -4.38 -8.15 -2.30
CA PRO A 95 -4.84 -7.78 -3.64
C PRO A 95 -6.35 -7.93 -3.86
N LYS A 96 -7.02 -8.87 -3.15
CA LYS A 96 -8.47 -9.08 -3.25
C LYS A 96 -9.31 -7.93 -2.65
N TYR A 97 -8.73 -7.14 -1.74
CA TYR A 97 -9.41 -6.00 -1.13
C TYR A 97 -9.01 -4.66 -1.77
N GLY A 98 -8.05 -4.65 -2.69
CA GLY A 98 -7.72 -3.47 -3.48
C GLY A 98 -8.90 -3.05 -4.36
N TYR A 99 -9.46 -1.87 -4.10
CA TYR A 99 -10.63 -1.39 -4.83
C TYR A 99 -10.25 -0.44 -5.96
N TYR A 100 -9.95 -1.01 -7.13
CA TYR A 100 -9.41 -0.28 -8.28
C TYR A 100 -10.38 0.77 -8.86
N PHE A 101 -11.68 0.58 -8.64
CA PHE A 101 -12.71 1.52 -9.10
C PHE A 101 -12.49 2.95 -8.58
N LYS A 102 -12.16 3.11 -7.29
CA LYS A 102 -11.97 4.41 -6.64
C LYS A 102 -10.64 5.09 -6.96
N GLN A 103 -9.66 4.32 -7.40
CA GLN A 103 -8.31 4.82 -7.66
C GLN A 103 -8.27 5.72 -8.89
N ASN A 104 -7.63 6.88 -8.74
CA ASN A 104 -7.33 7.79 -9.84
C ASN A 104 -6.11 7.30 -10.64
N ARG A 105 -5.89 7.86 -11.84
CA ARG A 105 -4.67 7.56 -12.60
C ARG A 105 -3.45 8.10 -11.82
N PRO A 106 -2.34 7.35 -11.75
CA PRO A 106 -1.12 7.83 -11.11
C PRO A 106 -0.60 9.11 -11.77
N THR A 107 -0.17 10.09 -10.97
CA THR A 107 0.44 11.34 -11.41
C THR A 107 1.93 11.39 -11.06
N PRO A 108 2.73 12.28 -11.67
CA PRO A 108 4.15 12.45 -11.35
C PRO A 108 4.47 13.14 -10.01
N GLU A 109 3.55 13.14 -9.04
CA GLU A 109 3.76 13.79 -7.73
C GLU A 109 4.87 13.11 -6.91
N PHE A 110 5.63 13.93 -6.18
CA PHE A 110 6.53 13.51 -5.08
C PHE A 110 5.95 13.89 -3.72
N PHE A 111 5.35 15.09 -3.66
CA PHE A 111 4.77 15.67 -2.45
C PHE A 111 3.31 16.01 -2.70
N ASN A 112 2.48 15.76 -1.69
CA ASN A 112 1.08 16.13 -1.65
C ASN A 112 0.80 16.83 -0.32
N ILE A 113 0.66 18.15 -0.36
CA ILE A 113 0.38 18.98 0.82
C ILE A 113 -1.12 19.20 0.88
N ARG A 114 -1.77 18.74 1.95
CA ARG A 114 -3.20 18.92 2.17
C ARG A 114 -3.46 19.95 3.28
N PHE A 115 -4.55 20.71 3.14
CA PHE A 115 -4.98 21.71 4.14
C PHE A 115 -6.48 22.03 4.02
N SER A 116 -7.03 22.57 5.11
CA SER A 116 -8.41 23.06 5.20
C SER A 116 -8.43 24.58 5.39
N PHE A 117 -9.34 25.28 4.72
CA PHE A 117 -9.54 26.73 4.90
C PHE A 117 -10.33 27.11 6.15
N LYS A 118 -10.83 26.13 6.92
CA LYS A 118 -11.60 26.39 8.15
C LYS A 118 -10.72 26.79 9.34
N ASP A 119 -9.46 26.37 9.33
CA ASP A 119 -8.50 26.74 10.36
C ASP A 119 -7.69 27.97 9.91
N SER A 120 -8.00 29.11 10.50
CA SER A 120 -7.24 30.35 10.31
C SER A 120 -5.76 30.13 10.72
N LEU A 121 -4.83 30.38 9.78
CA LEU A 121 -3.40 30.68 10.02
C LEU A 121 -2.51 29.61 10.68
N HIS A 122 -2.93 28.36 10.81
CA HIS A 122 -2.05 27.25 11.22
C HIS A 122 -1.94 26.18 10.13
N ILE A 123 -1.35 26.55 8.99
CA ILE A 123 -0.85 25.58 8.03
C ILE A 123 0.24 24.78 8.75
N LYS A 124 -0.05 23.53 9.14
CA LYS A 124 0.99 22.57 9.53
C LYS A 124 1.39 21.83 8.26
N PRO A 125 2.39 22.29 7.49
CA PRO A 125 2.83 21.56 6.32
C PRO A 125 3.40 20.23 6.81
N GLN A 126 2.62 19.15 6.66
CA GLN A 126 3.02 17.81 7.06
C GLN A 126 3.95 17.25 5.96
N ILE A 127 5.18 17.75 5.94
CA ILE A 127 6.21 17.42 4.93
C ILE A 127 6.84 16.04 5.21
N LEU A 128 6.77 15.56 6.45
CA LEU A 128 7.33 14.28 6.87
C LEU A 128 6.23 13.25 7.18
N PRO A 129 6.38 11.99 6.73
CA PRO A 129 5.47 10.92 7.11
C PRO A 129 5.50 10.73 8.64
N THR A 130 4.34 10.63 9.26
CA THR A 130 4.20 10.47 10.73
C THR A 130 4.51 9.05 11.20
N SER A 131 4.52 8.07 10.30
CA SER A 131 4.92 6.69 10.57
C SER A 131 5.53 6.04 9.33
N MET A 132 6.52 5.16 9.53
CA MET A 132 7.10 4.34 8.48
C MET A 132 6.14 3.26 7.98
N VAL A 133 5.32 2.73 8.89
CA VAL A 133 4.31 1.71 8.57
C VAL A 133 2.94 2.37 8.47
N ASN A 134 2.19 2.02 7.44
CA ASN A 134 0.80 2.46 7.29
C ASN A 134 -0.07 1.78 8.36
N PRO A 135 -0.75 2.53 9.25
CA PRO A 135 -1.50 1.96 10.36
C PRO A 135 -2.81 1.26 9.93
N ILE A 136 -3.26 1.45 8.69
CA ILE A 136 -4.55 0.96 8.19
C ILE A 136 -4.75 -0.54 8.43
N GLN A 137 -3.77 -1.38 8.07
CA GLN A 137 -3.87 -2.83 8.32
C GLN A 137 -3.97 -3.13 9.81
N MET A 138 -3.10 -2.49 10.58
CA MET A 138 -3.00 -2.71 12.02
C MET A 138 -4.30 -2.35 12.75
N ASN A 139 -4.93 -1.23 12.38
CA ASN A 139 -6.17 -0.78 13.00
C ASN A 139 -7.30 -1.82 12.83
N LEU A 140 -7.35 -2.52 11.69
CA LEU A 140 -8.39 -3.52 11.43
C LEU A 140 -8.09 -4.88 12.09
N VAL A 141 -6.82 -5.28 12.13
CA VAL A 141 -6.42 -6.62 12.60
C VAL A 141 -6.57 -6.78 14.11
N PHE A 142 -6.34 -5.71 14.87
CA PHE A 142 -6.52 -5.77 16.33
C PHE A 142 -7.98 -6.05 16.70
N VAL A 143 -8.94 -5.58 15.90
CA VAL A 143 -10.35 -5.95 16.04
C VAL A 143 -10.56 -7.44 15.77
N GLU A 144 -9.95 -7.99 14.71
CA GLU A 144 -10.02 -9.43 14.39
C GLU A 144 -9.48 -10.32 15.51
N LEU A 145 -8.31 -9.97 16.05
CA LEU A 145 -7.60 -10.79 17.02
C LEU A 145 -8.21 -10.70 18.42
N PHE A 146 -8.55 -9.49 18.87
CA PHE A 146 -8.79 -9.23 20.30
C PHE A 146 -10.27 -9.05 20.65
N ALA A 147 -11.15 -8.66 19.72
CA ALA A 147 -12.55 -8.32 20.05
C ALA A 147 -13.29 -9.45 20.78
N ARG A 148 -13.11 -10.71 20.34
CA ARG A 148 -13.74 -11.87 20.98
C ARG A 148 -13.25 -12.10 22.41
N ALA A 149 -11.95 -11.89 22.63
CA ALA A 149 -11.34 -12.01 23.95
C ALA A 149 -11.78 -10.87 24.87
N THR A 150 -11.81 -9.63 24.37
CA THR A 150 -12.37 -8.45 25.07
C THR A 150 -13.81 -8.71 25.51
N ALA A 151 -14.63 -9.25 24.62
CA ALA A 151 -16.02 -9.59 24.91
C ALA A 151 -16.14 -10.68 25.99
N ALA A 152 -15.37 -11.76 25.85
CA ALA A 152 -15.38 -12.87 26.81
C ALA A 152 -14.91 -12.46 28.21
N CYS A 153 -13.95 -11.53 28.32
CA CYS A 153 -13.48 -11.01 29.59
C CYS A 153 -14.29 -9.80 30.10
N ASN A 154 -15.30 -9.34 29.35
CA ASN A 154 -16.08 -8.13 29.61
C ASN A 154 -15.17 -6.91 29.91
N GLY A 155 -14.10 -6.78 29.14
CA GLY A 155 -13.08 -5.76 29.30
C GLY A 155 -12.25 -5.83 30.59
N ASP A 156 -12.41 -6.82 31.47
CA ASP A 156 -11.55 -7.01 32.66
C ASP A 156 -10.47 -8.06 32.37
N PHE A 157 -9.21 -7.62 32.28
CA PHE A 157 -8.12 -8.50 31.88
C PHE A 157 -7.78 -9.57 32.93
N ASN A 158 -8.36 -9.51 34.14
CA ASN A 158 -8.26 -10.61 35.10
C ASN A 158 -9.12 -11.82 34.74
N ARG A 159 -10.11 -11.67 33.84
CA ARG A 159 -11.03 -12.72 33.41
C ARG A 159 -10.60 -13.44 32.14
N LEU A 160 -9.44 -13.07 31.60
CA LEU A 160 -8.80 -13.77 30.50
C LEU A 160 -8.39 -15.20 30.92
N PHE A 161 -7.98 -16.05 29.96
CA PHE A 161 -7.50 -17.41 30.24
C PHE A 161 -6.37 -17.42 31.28
N VAL A 162 -5.52 -16.40 31.22
CA VAL A 162 -4.58 -16.01 32.28
C VAL A 162 -4.70 -14.49 32.53
N PRO A 163 -4.83 -14.03 33.79
CA PRO A 163 -4.85 -12.60 34.10
C PRO A 163 -3.63 -11.85 33.53
N PHE A 164 -3.91 -10.70 32.91
CA PHE A 164 -2.91 -9.95 32.14
C PHE A 164 -2.84 -8.46 32.50
N ARG A 165 -1.65 -7.87 32.35
CA ARG A 165 -1.43 -6.42 32.35
C ARG A 165 -0.62 -6.01 31.13
N CYS A 166 -1.14 -5.03 30.41
CA CYS A 166 -0.47 -4.43 29.27
C CYS A 166 0.13 -3.08 29.67
N ILE A 167 1.36 -2.81 29.26
CA ILE A 167 2.04 -1.55 29.56
C ILE A 167 2.15 -0.70 28.31
N ALA A 168 1.60 0.51 28.38
CA ALA A 168 1.81 1.57 27.40
C ALA A 168 2.49 2.77 28.08
N SER A 169 2.67 3.86 27.36
CA SER A 169 3.33 5.08 27.85
C SER A 169 2.49 6.32 27.62
N ASP A 170 2.37 7.14 28.66
CA ASP A 170 1.86 8.51 28.58
C ASP A 170 3.06 9.48 28.54
N VAL A 171 3.41 9.91 27.33
CA VAL A 171 4.58 10.77 27.08
C VAL A 171 4.34 12.20 27.56
N TYR A 172 3.08 12.64 27.64
CA TYR A 172 2.76 13.97 28.14
C TYR A 172 3.00 14.07 29.65
N ASN A 173 2.49 13.11 30.42
CA ASN A 173 2.68 13.06 31.88
C ASN A 173 3.95 12.31 32.31
N LYS A 174 4.75 11.81 31.37
CA LYS A 174 6.01 11.09 31.58
C LYS A 174 5.91 9.90 32.53
N ARG A 175 4.92 9.03 32.30
CA ARG A 175 4.64 7.88 33.17
C ARG A 175 4.19 6.65 32.40
N PRO A 176 4.40 5.43 32.95
CA PRO A 176 3.79 4.23 32.39
C PRO A 176 2.26 4.28 32.51
N LEU A 177 1.58 3.82 31.49
CA LEU A 177 0.13 3.60 31.46
C LEU A 177 -0.14 2.10 31.63
N ILE A 178 -0.62 1.71 32.81
CA ILE A 178 -0.88 0.31 33.15
C ILE A 178 -2.33 -0.03 32.82
N MET A 179 -2.51 -0.80 31.75
CA MET A 179 -3.83 -1.21 31.29
C MET A 179 -4.25 -2.52 31.94
N ARG A 180 -5.32 -2.41 32.74
CA ARG A 180 -5.92 -3.50 33.53
C ARG A 180 -7.28 -3.94 32.98
N LYS A 181 -7.92 -3.02 32.25
CA LYS A 181 -9.28 -3.15 31.73
C LYS A 181 -9.44 -2.29 30.48
N GLY A 182 -10.55 -2.47 29.78
CA GLY A 182 -10.89 -1.77 28.53
C GLY A 182 -10.88 -2.72 27.34
N ASP A 183 -10.67 -2.16 26.15
CA ASP A 183 -10.45 -2.98 24.95
C ASP A 183 -9.02 -3.55 24.94
N LEU A 184 -8.91 -4.88 24.84
CA LEU A 184 -7.62 -5.58 24.83
C LEU A 184 -6.81 -5.30 23.55
N GLY A 185 -7.48 -5.02 22.43
CA GLY A 185 -6.83 -4.61 21.19
C GLY A 185 -6.18 -3.24 21.34
N ASP A 186 -6.91 -2.25 21.86
CA ASP A 186 -6.40 -0.89 22.08
C ASP A 186 -5.24 -0.88 23.08
N ALA A 187 -5.48 -1.46 24.27
CA ALA A 187 -4.58 -2.43 24.90
C ALA A 187 -3.15 -2.55 24.34
N VAL A 188 -3.05 -3.55 23.48
CA VAL A 188 -1.80 -4.04 22.90
C VAL A 188 -1.34 -3.09 21.77
N ARG A 189 -2.26 -2.45 21.05
CA ARG A 189 -1.95 -1.52 19.95
C ARG A 189 -1.22 -0.27 20.44
N ALA A 190 -1.63 0.29 21.58
CA ALA A 190 -0.94 1.37 22.25
C ALA A 190 0.45 0.93 22.73
N SER A 191 0.55 -0.25 23.35
CA SER A 191 1.81 -0.81 23.85
C SER A 191 2.88 -1.01 22.78
N MET A 192 2.49 -1.11 21.50
CA MET A 192 3.37 -1.23 20.32
C MET A 192 3.54 0.09 19.55
N SER A 193 3.00 1.22 20.02
CA SER A 193 2.99 2.49 19.27
C SER A 193 4.31 3.27 19.39
N PHE A 194 5.39 2.71 18.84
CA PHE A 194 6.72 3.31 18.93
C PHE A 194 6.84 4.54 17.99
N PRO A 195 7.33 5.70 18.47
CA PRO A 195 7.42 6.92 17.67
C PRO A 195 8.11 6.73 16.30
N PHE A 196 7.58 7.38 15.27
CA PHE A 196 8.03 7.30 13.86
C PHE A 196 7.89 5.93 13.17
N VAL A 197 7.76 4.83 13.90
CA VAL A 197 7.53 3.50 13.31
C VAL A 197 6.03 3.22 13.21
N PHE A 198 5.33 3.29 14.34
CA PHE A 198 3.89 3.03 14.44
C PHE A 198 3.17 4.25 15.02
N LYS A 199 2.08 4.66 14.37
CA LYS A 199 1.28 5.82 14.79
C LYS A 199 0.67 5.59 16.19
N PRO A 200 0.74 6.56 17.12
CA PRO A 200 0.10 6.47 18.43
C PRO A 200 -1.43 6.51 18.32
N ILE A 201 -2.09 5.92 19.31
CA ILE A 201 -3.56 5.92 19.45
C ILE A 201 -3.97 6.62 20.73
N GLU A 202 -5.19 7.12 20.76
CA GLU A 202 -5.75 7.82 21.92
C GLU A 202 -6.64 6.87 22.71
N ILE A 203 -6.35 6.70 24.00
CA ILE A 203 -7.12 5.88 24.94
C ILE A 203 -7.49 6.77 26.13
N ASP A 204 -8.78 6.89 26.44
CA ASP A 204 -9.28 7.73 27.55
C ASP A 204 -8.71 9.16 27.55
N SER A 205 -8.66 9.80 26.38
CA SER A 205 -8.07 11.14 26.13
C SER A 205 -6.55 11.24 26.37
N VAL A 206 -5.86 10.11 26.55
CA VAL A 206 -4.40 10.03 26.62
C VAL A 206 -3.87 9.54 25.29
N LEU A 207 -3.00 10.33 24.65
CA LEU A 207 -2.26 9.87 23.47
C LEU A 207 -1.18 8.87 23.92
N ALA A 208 -1.44 7.59 23.72
CA ALA A 208 -0.65 6.49 24.23
C ALA A 208 0.43 6.05 23.23
N TYR A 209 1.63 5.78 23.76
CA TYR A 209 2.80 5.34 23.03
C TYR A 209 3.29 3.97 23.55
N ASP A 210 4.29 3.41 22.87
CA ASP A 210 4.90 2.14 23.24
C ASP A 210 5.36 2.12 24.71
N GLY A 211 5.01 1.05 25.43
CA GLY A 211 5.31 0.93 26.86
C GLY A 211 6.81 0.91 27.18
N GLY A 212 7.64 0.53 26.20
CA GLY A 212 9.09 0.45 26.33
C GLY A 212 9.76 1.80 26.57
N ILE A 213 9.03 2.91 26.35
CA ILE A 213 9.51 4.27 26.65
C ILE A 213 9.72 4.46 28.16
N TYR A 214 8.78 4.03 29.01
CA TYR A 214 8.87 4.24 30.47
C TYR A 214 9.01 2.97 31.30
N ASN A 215 8.49 1.82 30.84
CA ASN A 215 8.62 0.56 31.55
C ASN A 215 8.66 -0.62 30.57
N ASN A 216 9.86 -0.94 30.09
CA ASN A 216 10.08 -2.03 29.15
C ASN A 216 10.12 -3.43 29.78
N PHE A 217 10.10 -3.54 31.12
CA PHE A 217 10.15 -4.82 31.84
C PHE A 217 9.36 -4.74 33.16
N PRO A 218 8.03 -4.96 33.09
CA PRO A 218 7.09 -4.60 34.16
C PRO A 218 7.04 -5.61 35.31
N THR A 219 8.18 -5.82 35.97
CA THR A 219 8.32 -6.66 37.17
C THR A 219 7.78 -5.98 38.43
N ASP A 220 7.87 -4.65 38.51
CA ASP A 220 7.19 -3.82 39.48
C ASP A 220 5.68 -4.07 39.47
N ILE A 221 5.04 -3.97 38.30
CA ILE A 221 3.61 -4.18 38.14
C ILE A 221 3.21 -5.62 38.49
N MET A 222 4.02 -6.61 38.10
CA MET A 222 3.79 -8.01 38.49
C MET A 222 3.74 -8.18 40.01
N ARG A 223 4.67 -7.53 40.73
CA ARG A 223 4.74 -7.58 42.19
C ARG A 223 3.61 -6.81 42.84
N GLU A 224 3.23 -5.66 42.31
CA GLU A 224 2.22 -4.80 42.93
C GLU A 224 0.80 -5.35 42.76
N ASP A 225 0.43 -5.70 41.51
CA ASP A 225 -0.92 -6.07 41.13
C ASP A 225 -1.26 -7.54 41.40
N PHE A 226 -0.30 -8.46 41.19
CA PHE A 226 -0.57 -9.90 41.26
C PHE A 226 0.09 -10.61 42.43
N ARG A 227 1.24 -10.12 42.91
CA ARG A 227 1.99 -10.67 44.06
C ARG A 227 2.20 -12.19 43.98
N PRO A 228 2.73 -12.73 42.86
CA PRO A 228 3.05 -14.17 42.78
C PRO A 228 4.19 -14.53 43.73
N GLU A 229 4.22 -15.79 44.18
CA GLU A 229 5.30 -16.32 44.99
C GLU A 229 6.61 -16.50 44.19
N VAL A 230 6.52 -16.72 42.87
CA VAL A 230 7.69 -16.82 41.99
C VAL A 230 7.46 -16.04 40.70
N ILE A 231 8.46 -15.27 40.28
CA ILE A 231 8.47 -14.55 39.00
C ILE A 231 9.45 -15.21 38.01
N ILE A 232 9.02 -15.44 36.79
CA ILE A 232 9.87 -15.79 35.65
C ILE A 232 9.94 -14.56 34.75
N GLY A 233 11.14 -14.00 34.57
CA GLY A 233 11.39 -12.85 33.72
C GLY A 233 12.04 -13.22 32.40
N SER A 234 11.53 -12.70 31.29
CA SER A 234 12.15 -12.77 29.97
C SER A 234 12.56 -11.39 29.48
N VAL A 235 13.86 -11.19 29.32
CA VAL A 235 14.47 -9.93 28.89
C VAL A 235 15.15 -10.11 27.54
N VAL A 236 14.54 -9.56 26.48
CA VAL A 236 15.05 -9.63 25.09
C VAL A 236 15.58 -8.30 24.58
N ALA A 237 15.54 -7.27 25.41
CA ALA A 237 16.04 -5.93 25.12
C ALA A 237 17.14 -5.51 26.09
N ALA A 238 17.93 -4.53 25.67
CA ALA A 238 18.90 -3.85 26.51
C ALA A 238 18.59 -2.35 26.53
N ASN A 239 19.10 -1.65 27.55
CA ASN A 239 19.05 -0.18 27.55
C ASN A 239 19.86 0.36 26.36
N PRO A 240 19.46 1.49 25.75
CA PRO A 240 20.17 2.08 24.62
C PRO A 240 21.65 2.29 24.92
N SER A 241 22.51 1.84 24.00
CA SER A 241 23.96 2.11 24.07
C SER A 241 24.29 3.52 23.60
N LYS A 242 25.53 3.98 23.82
CA LYS A 242 26.00 5.29 23.34
C LYS A 242 25.61 5.50 21.86
N PRO A 243 24.89 6.58 21.52
CA PRO A 243 24.37 6.78 20.18
C PRO A 243 25.52 7.02 19.19
N LYS A 244 25.34 6.54 17.96
CA LYS A 244 26.27 6.76 16.84
C LYS A 244 25.81 7.98 16.02
N GLU A 245 26.76 8.77 15.51
CA GLU A 245 26.49 10.02 14.80
C GLU A 245 25.59 9.83 13.55
N ASN A 246 25.74 8.71 12.84
CA ASN A 246 24.98 8.40 11.63
C ASN A 246 23.76 7.48 11.86
N ASP A 247 23.42 7.19 13.13
CA ASP A 247 22.30 6.33 13.50
C ASP A 247 21.22 7.16 14.21
N LEU A 248 20.33 7.75 13.40
CA LEU A 248 19.25 8.61 13.90
C LEU A 248 18.30 7.85 14.83
N MET A 249 18.09 6.55 14.59
CA MET A 249 17.22 5.73 15.41
C MET A 249 17.83 5.53 16.80
N SER A 250 19.12 5.18 16.87
CA SER A 250 19.84 5.07 18.14
C SER A 250 19.87 6.40 18.91
N GLN A 251 19.99 7.54 18.21
CA GLN A 251 19.88 8.87 18.84
C GLN A 251 18.50 9.10 19.43
N LEU A 252 17.44 8.82 18.68
CA LEU A 252 16.06 8.95 19.14
C LEU A 252 15.77 8.05 20.34
N GLU A 253 16.16 6.77 20.30
CA GLU A 253 16.01 5.83 21.42
C GLU A 253 16.67 6.37 22.70
N ASN A 254 17.91 6.89 22.61
CA ASN A 254 18.61 7.51 23.74
C ASN A 254 17.94 8.80 24.25
N MET A 255 17.23 9.53 23.41
CA MET A 255 16.53 10.76 23.79
C MET A 255 15.17 10.49 24.46
N ILE A 256 14.46 9.45 24.03
CA ILE A 256 13.06 9.23 24.44
C ILE A 256 12.91 8.10 25.47
N MET A 257 13.74 7.06 25.42
CA MET A 257 13.58 5.90 26.31
C MET A 257 14.20 6.17 27.68
N GLN A 258 13.44 5.87 28.73
CA GLN A 258 13.94 5.86 30.09
C GLN A 258 14.72 4.58 30.35
N LYS A 259 15.80 4.69 31.14
CA LYS A 259 16.56 3.53 31.60
C LYS A 259 15.63 2.58 32.37
N THR A 260 15.47 1.37 31.83
CA THR A 260 14.67 0.31 32.44
C THR A 260 15.53 -0.51 33.39
N ASP A 261 14.98 -0.82 34.57
CA ASP A 261 15.56 -1.80 35.49
C ASP A 261 15.17 -3.22 35.05
N TYR A 262 16.16 -3.97 34.57
CA TYR A 262 15.99 -5.35 34.14
C TYR A 262 16.40 -6.36 35.22
N THR A 263 16.53 -5.93 36.48
CA THR A 263 16.93 -6.80 37.59
C THR A 263 15.71 -7.37 38.32
N LEU A 264 15.88 -8.55 38.90
CA LEU A 264 14.93 -9.18 39.81
C LEU A 264 15.77 -9.80 40.93
N PRO A 265 15.47 -9.49 42.21
CA PRO A 265 16.12 -10.15 43.32
C PRO A 265 16.02 -11.67 43.21
N ASP A 266 17.13 -12.37 43.45
CA ASP A 266 17.17 -13.83 43.39
C ASP A 266 16.17 -14.49 44.33
N SER A 267 15.73 -13.82 45.41
CA SER A 267 14.68 -14.36 46.29
C SER A 267 13.29 -14.38 45.67
N LEU A 268 13.04 -13.59 44.62
CA LEU A 268 11.71 -13.41 44.02
C LEU A 268 11.49 -14.25 42.76
N GLY A 269 12.55 -14.77 42.13
CA GLY A 269 12.37 -15.52 40.90
C GLY A 269 13.63 -15.80 40.07
N ILE A 270 13.42 -16.03 38.78
CA ILE A 270 14.46 -16.34 37.78
C ILE A 270 14.32 -15.37 36.61
N ILE A 271 15.44 -14.79 36.16
CA ILE A 271 15.50 -14.01 34.91
C ILE A 271 16.27 -14.77 33.84
N MET A 272 15.75 -14.72 32.62
CA MET A 272 16.42 -15.10 31.39
C MET A 272 16.71 -13.84 30.58
N THR A 273 17.98 -13.51 30.43
CA THR A 273 18.44 -12.36 29.61
C THR A 273 19.04 -12.85 28.32
N PHE A 274 18.55 -12.29 27.21
CA PHE A 274 19.00 -12.59 25.85
C PHE A 274 19.68 -11.36 25.27
N LYS A 275 20.81 -11.56 24.59
CA LYS A 275 21.53 -10.52 23.87
C LYS A 275 21.56 -10.88 22.39
N TYR A 276 21.16 -9.93 21.56
CA TYR A 276 21.09 -10.06 20.11
C TYR A 276 21.82 -8.88 19.48
N ASP A 277 22.93 -9.17 18.81
CA ASP A 277 23.79 -8.15 18.19
C ASP A 277 23.40 -7.87 16.72
N ASP A 278 22.72 -8.82 16.07
CA ASP A 278 22.45 -8.85 14.62
C ASP A 278 20.95 -8.94 14.27
N VAL A 279 20.05 -8.73 15.24
CA VAL A 279 18.59 -8.79 15.05
C VAL A 279 18.01 -7.37 15.16
N SER A 280 17.41 -6.90 14.08
CA SER A 280 16.69 -5.61 14.01
C SER A 280 15.28 -5.70 14.64
N LEU A 281 14.63 -4.56 14.88
CA LEU A 281 13.27 -4.51 15.44
C LEU A 281 12.21 -5.17 14.55
N LEU A 282 12.44 -5.26 13.23
CA LEU A 282 11.47 -5.74 12.24
C LEU A 282 11.89 -7.06 11.57
N ASP A 283 12.90 -7.77 12.08
CA ASP A 283 13.40 -9.05 11.55
C ASP A 283 12.49 -10.25 11.89
N PHE A 284 11.19 -10.12 11.58
CA PHE A 284 10.19 -11.14 11.88
C PHE A 284 10.39 -12.46 11.14
N ASP A 285 11.14 -12.44 10.03
CA ASP A 285 11.46 -13.64 9.25
C ASP A 285 12.38 -14.62 10.02
N ARG A 286 13.05 -14.18 11.12
CA ARG A 286 13.93 -15.02 11.98
C ARG A 286 13.20 -15.75 13.11
N LEU A 287 11.89 -15.97 12.96
CA LEU A 287 11.04 -16.51 14.01
C LEU A 287 11.52 -17.85 14.59
N GLN A 288 11.90 -18.83 13.74
CA GLN A 288 12.35 -20.16 14.20
C GLN A 288 13.59 -20.05 15.09
N GLU A 289 14.58 -19.28 14.64
CA GLU A 289 15.84 -19.11 15.34
C GLU A 289 15.61 -18.51 16.73
N LEU A 290 14.84 -17.43 16.81
CA LEU A 290 14.57 -16.72 18.06
C LEU A 290 13.73 -17.57 19.02
N HIS A 291 12.74 -18.28 18.48
CA HIS A 291 11.97 -19.28 19.23
C HIS A 291 12.89 -20.32 19.88
N ASP A 292 13.77 -20.95 19.09
CA ASP A 292 14.63 -22.04 19.55
C ASP A 292 15.65 -21.58 20.59
N ILE A 293 16.18 -20.36 20.45
CA ILE A 293 17.04 -19.74 21.47
C ILE A 293 16.31 -19.62 22.81
N GLY A 294 15.06 -19.13 22.78
CA GLY A 294 14.22 -19.02 23.98
C GLY A 294 13.97 -20.38 24.63
N TYR A 295 13.52 -21.35 23.83
CA TYR A 295 13.23 -22.70 24.28
C TYR A 295 14.44 -23.38 24.93
N ASN A 296 15.57 -23.44 24.22
CA ASN A 296 16.78 -24.11 24.68
C ASN A 296 17.34 -23.46 25.96
N ARG A 297 17.27 -22.13 26.06
CA ARG A 297 17.68 -21.43 27.28
C ARG A 297 16.81 -21.78 28.47
N THR A 298 15.49 -21.82 28.30
CA THR A 298 14.56 -22.20 29.37
C THR A 298 14.78 -23.65 29.80
N ILE A 299 14.98 -24.57 28.86
CA ILE A 299 15.31 -25.97 29.17
C ILE A 299 16.60 -26.08 29.97
N SER A 300 17.65 -25.33 29.63
CA SER A 300 18.91 -25.33 30.38
C SER A 300 18.79 -24.88 31.84
N LEU A 301 17.73 -24.12 32.16
CA LEU A 301 17.44 -23.62 33.51
C LEU A 301 16.32 -24.41 34.20
N MET A 302 15.78 -25.45 33.54
CA MET A 302 14.57 -26.14 33.99
C MET A 302 14.73 -26.77 35.37
N ASP A 303 15.91 -27.27 35.72
CA ASP A 303 16.17 -27.81 37.07
C ASP A 303 16.06 -26.73 38.15
N SER A 304 16.60 -25.54 37.90
CA SER A 304 16.46 -24.38 38.78
C SER A 304 15.01 -23.91 38.88
N ILE A 305 14.30 -23.87 37.75
CA ILE A 305 12.87 -23.53 37.69
C ILE A 305 12.05 -24.53 38.51
N LYS A 306 12.26 -25.84 38.30
CA LYS A 306 11.57 -26.91 39.04
C LYS A 306 11.94 -26.97 40.52
N GLY A 307 13.15 -26.51 40.88
CA GLY A 307 13.61 -26.39 42.26
C GLY A 307 12.92 -25.27 43.04
N ARG A 308 12.50 -24.18 42.36
CA ARG A 308 11.82 -23.04 42.99
C ARG A 308 10.29 -23.12 42.90
N ILE A 309 9.80 -23.70 41.81
CA ILE A 309 8.38 -23.89 41.57
C ILE A 309 8.08 -25.36 41.83
N HIS A 310 7.34 -25.68 42.88
CA HIS A 310 6.99 -27.07 43.21
C HIS A 310 5.63 -27.47 42.62
N ARG A 311 4.73 -26.50 42.38
CA ARG A 311 3.44 -26.76 41.75
C ARG A 311 3.63 -27.19 40.29
N ARG A 312 2.91 -28.23 39.87
CA ARG A 312 2.86 -28.69 38.47
C ARG A 312 1.44 -28.62 37.93
N VAL A 313 1.32 -28.22 36.67
CA VAL A 313 0.05 -28.26 35.94
C VAL A 313 0.29 -29.04 34.65
N ASN A 314 -0.41 -30.15 34.49
CA ASN A 314 -0.26 -31.01 33.33
C ASN A 314 -0.60 -30.24 32.03
N ALA A 315 0.25 -30.34 31.01
CA ALA A 315 0.03 -29.70 29.70
C ALA A 315 -1.33 -30.03 29.07
N GLU A 316 -1.82 -31.27 29.19
CA GLU A 316 -3.16 -31.67 28.73
C GLU A 316 -4.28 -30.95 29.49
N ASN A 317 -4.11 -30.70 30.79
CA ASN A 317 -5.08 -29.91 31.55
C ASN A 317 -5.11 -28.45 31.08
N VAL A 318 -3.96 -27.88 30.72
CA VAL A 318 -3.87 -26.53 30.14
C VAL A 318 -4.57 -26.50 28.78
N ARG A 319 -4.29 -27.49 27.92
CA ARG A 319 -4.94 -27.67 26.61
C ARG A 319 -6.45 -27.79 26.73
N LEU A 320 -6.97 -28.61 27.65
CA LEU A 320 -8.41 -28.75 27.88
C LEU A 320 -9.05 -27.46 28.38
N ARG A 321 -8.44 -26.77 29.35
CA ARG A 321 -8.93 -25.45 29.81
C ARG A 321 -8.95 -24.43 28.67
N ARG A 322 -7.93 -24.47 27.79
CA ARG A 322 -7.84 -23.60 26.61
C ARG A 322 -8.96 -23.88 25.61
N LEU A 323 -9.26 -25.15 25.35
CA LEU A 323 -10.39 -25.54 24.49
C LEU A 323 -11.73 -25.03 25.04
N VAL A 324 -11.97 -25.20 26.35
CA VAL A 324 -13.18 -24.70 27.02
C VAL A 324 -13.26 -23.17 26.97
N TYR A 325 -12.15 -22.48 27.20
CA TYR A 325 -12.11 -21.02 27.09
C TYR A 325 -12.44 -20.55 25.68
N ARG A 326 -11.80 -21.14 24.66
CA ARG A 326 -12.00 -20.77 23.25
C ARG A 326 -13.38 -21.11 22.71
N SER A 327 -14.02 -22.20 23.19
CA SER A 327 -15.37 -22.56 22.79
C SER A 327 -16.44 -21.58 23.30
N ASN A 328 -16.14 -20.86 24.38
CA ASN A 328 -17.02 -19.86 24.98
C ASN A 328 -16.84 -18.44 24.38
N LEU A 329 -15.92 -18.27 23.42
CA LEU A 329 -15.74 -16.99 22.75
C LEU A 329 -16.96 -16.65 21.86
N PRO A 330 -17.59 -15.46 22.01
CA PRO A 330 -18.78 -15.11 21.24
C PRO A 330 -18.58 -15.18 19.72
N GLN A 331 -19.66 -15.35 18.96
CA GLN A 331 -19.60 -15.35 17.50
C GLN A 331 -19.23 -13.98 16.96
N PHE A 332 -18.28 -13.91 16.04
CA PHE A 332 -17.78 -12.63 15.52
C PHE A 332 -18.62 -12.13 14.35
N ARG A 333 -19.82 -11.63 14.66
CA ARG A 333 -20.78 -11.06 13.71
C ARG A 333 -21.23 -9.69 14.16
N PHE A 334 -21.50 -8.81 13.20
CA PHE A 334 -21.84 -7.42 13.45
C PHE A 334 -23.27 -7.12 13.00
N ARG A 335 -23.90 -6.09 13.59
CA ARG A 335 -25.23 -5.61 13.17
C ARG A 335 -25.30 -4.10 13.02
N ASP A 336 -24.88 -3.38 14.05
CA ASP A 336 -25.06 -1.93 14.13
C ASP A 336 -23.73 -1.21 13.84
N ILE A 337 -23.78 -0.10 13.09
CA ILE A 337 -22.61 0.74 12.78
C ILE A 337 -22.78 2.15 13.36
N TYR A 338 -21.87 2.52 14.25
CA TYR A 338 -21.77 3.85 14.86
C TYR A 338 -20.53 4.56 14.31
N ILE A 339 -20.66 5.83 13.97
CA ILE A 339 -19.59 6.59 13.30
C ILE A 339 -19.36 7.90 14.05
N GLU A 340 -18.09 8.14 14.39
CA GLU A 340 -17.61 9.37 15.01
C GLU A 340 -16.65 10.10 14.06
N GLY A 341 -16.56 11.42 14.18
CA GLY A 341 -15.67 12.25 13.35
C GLY A 341 -16.21 12.58 11.95
N ALA A 342 -17.46 12.20 11.65
CA ALA A 342 -18.15 12.49 10.40
C ALA A 342 -19.51 13.18 10.65
N ASN A 343 -19.92 14.08 9.76
CA ASN A 343 -21.23 14.73 9.80
C ASN A 343 -22.36 13.77 9.34
N PRO A 344 -23.66 14.07 9.58
CA PRO A 344 -24.75 13.13 9.25
C PRO A 344 -24.79 12.67 7.79
N GLN A 345 -24.43 13.54 6.84
CA GLN A 345 -24.42 13.18 5.40
C GLN A 345 -23.26 12.24 5.08
N GLN A 346 -22.09 12.48 5.67
CA GLN A 346 -20.91 11.62 5.56
C GLN A 346 -21.15 10.27 6.22
N GLN A 347 -21.80 10.24 7.39
CA GLN A 347 -22.16 8.98 8.06
C GLN A 347 -23.07 8.12 7.18
N ALA A 348 -24.07 8.74 6.52
CA ALA A 348 -24.94 8.03 5.59
C ALA A 348 -24.18 7.44 4.39
N TYR A 349 -23.17 8.17 3.86
CA TYR A 349 -22.28 7.66 2.82
C TYR A 349 -21.47 6.46 3.31
N ILE A 350 -20.83 6.58 4.48
CA ILE A 350 -19.94 5.55 5.02
C ILE A 350 -20.71 4.26 5.35
N LYS A 351 -21.91 4.36 5.94
CA LYS A 351 -22.75 3.19 6.25
C LYS A 351 -23.11 2.38 5.00
N LYS A 352 -23.48 3.07 3.91
CA LYS A 352 -23.83 2.43 2.62
C LYS A 352 -22.69 1.64 1.97
N GLU A 353 -21.43 1.90 2.35
CA GLU A 353 -20.30 1.14 1.84
C GLU A 353 -20.12 -0.23 2.54
N PHE A 354 -20.79 -0.45 3.69
CA PHE A 354 -20.77 -1.73 4.42
C PHE A 354 -21.99 -2.61 4.09
N HIS A 355 -23.21 -2.07 4.09
CA HIS A 355 -24.43 -2.82 3.78
C HIS A 355 -25.54 -1.91 3.18
N ASP A 356 -26.47 -2.52 2.45
CA ASP A 356 -27.55 -1.81 1.74
C ASP A 356 -28.76 -1.49 2.65
N GLU A 357 -29.02 -2.31 3.68
CA GLU A 357 -30.18 -2.18 4.59
C GLU A 357 -29.74 -1.98 6.05
N ASP A 358 -30.44 -1.12 6.79
CA ASP A 358 -30.17 -0.91 8.22
C ASP A 358 -30.43 -2.21 9.01
N HIS A 359 -29.49 -2.60 9.88
CA HIS A 359 -29.55 -3.75 10.78
C HIS A 359 -29.39 -5.16 10.16
N GLU A 360 -28.88 -5.26 8.92
CA GLU A 360 -28.44 -6.55 8.38
C GLU A 360 -27.22 -7.08 9.14
N VAL A 361 -27.23 -8.37 9.50
CA VAL A 361 -26.08 -9.00 10.18
C VAL A 361 -24.99 -9.32 9.17
N PHE A 362 -23.78 -8.82 9.39
CA PHE A 362 -22.65 -8.99 8.48
C PHE A 362 -21.42 -9.64 9.15
N THR A 363 -20.56 -10.22 8.32
CA THR A 363 -19.37 -10.95 8.75
C THR A 363 -18.14 -10.04 8.82
N TYR A 364 -17.07 -10.51 9.47
CA TYR A 364 -15.78 -9.82 9.43
C TYR A 364 -15.23 -9.65 8.01
N GLU A 365 -15.51 -10.59 7.10
CA GLU A 365 -15.10 -10.48 5.69
C GLU A 365 -15.81 -9.30 4.98
N ASP A 366 -17.08 -9.07 5.32
CA ASP A 366 -17.85 -7.92 4.80
C ASP A 366 -17.30 -6.60 5.37
N LEU A 367 -17.00 -6.56 6.68
CA LEU A 367 -16.31 -5.44 7.33
C LEU A 367 -14.98 -5.13 6.61
N LYS A 368 -14.15 -6.14 6.39
CA LYS A 368 -12.83 -6.00 5.74
C LYS A 368 -12.96 -5.41 4.33
N ARG A 369 -13.95 -5.86 3.55
CA ARG A 369 -14.23 -5.32 2.21
C ARG A 369 -14.69 -3.86 2.26
N GLY A 370 -15.65 -3.53 3.12
CA GLY A 370 -16.13 -2.14 3.29
C GLY A 370 -15.03 -1.20 3.77
N TYR A 371 -14.21 -1.66 4.72
CA TYR A 371 -13.08 -0.91 5.28
C TYR A 371 -12.05 -0.51 4.22
N PHE A 372 -11.54 -1.46 3.44
CA PHE A 372 -10.58 -1.16 2.37
C PHE A 372 -11.19 -0.40 1.20
N ARG A 373 -12.49 -0.58 0.94
CA ARG A 373 -13.21 0.18 -0.08
C ARG A 373 -13.26 1.68 0.27
N LEU A 374 -13.60 2.00 1.52
CA LEU A 374 -13.63 3.38 2.02
C LEU A 374 -12.25 4.04 1.99
N LEU A 375 -11.21 3.32 2.39
CA LEU A 375 -9.83 3.81 2.39
C LEU A 375 -9.16 3.81 1.01
N SER A 376 -9.83 3.26 -0.02
CA SER A 376 -9.38 3.38 -1.40
C SER A 376 -9.78 4.72 -2.04
N ASP A 377 -10.67 5.48 -1.39
CA ASP A 377 -11.02 6.85 -1.78
C ASP A 377 -10.05 7.86 -1.14
N ASN A 378 -9.84 9.00 -1.78
CA ASN A 378 -8.93 10.05 -1.28
C ASN A 378 -9.55 10.91 -0.16
N MET A 379 -10.78 10.59 0.26
CA MET A 379 -11.60 11.41 1.17
C MET A 379 -11.38 11.13 2.65
N ILE A 380 -10.91 9.93 3.00
CA ILE A 380 -10.77 9.48 4.39
C ILE A 380 -9.29 9.18 4.64
N SER A 381 -8.72 9.83 5.66
CA SER A 381 -7.31 9.68 6.00
C SER A 381 -7.06 8.44 6.86
N GLU A 382 -8.00 8.13 7.76
CA GLU A 382 -7.89 7.03 8.69
C GLU A 382 -9.27 6.59 9.19
N ILE A 383 -9.42 5.28 9.37
CA ILE A 383 -10.56 4.67 10.07
C ILE A 383 -9.98 3.81 11.18
N ILE A 384 -10.40 4.07 12.42
CA ILE A 384 -10.08 3.24 13.59
C ILE A 384 -11.37 2.50 13.98
N PRO A 385 -11.46 1.19 13.70
CA PRO A 385 -12.62 0.40 14.06
C PRO A 385 -12.50 -0.13 15.49
N HIS A 386 -13.61 -0.19 16.20
CA HIS A 386 -13.76 -0.85 17.50
C HIS A 386 -15.02 -1.72 17.49
N ALA A 387 -14.93 -2.91 18.07
CA ALA A 387 -16.05 -3.85 18.15
C ALA A 387 -16.57 -3.93 19.58
N VAL A 388 -17.81 -3.53 19.80
CA VAL A 388 -18.46 -3.53 21.12
C VAL A 388 -19.48 -4.64 21.17
N TYR A 389 -19.29 -5.61 22.06
CA TYR A 389 -20.17 -6.76 22.17
C TYR A 389 -21.43 -6.44 22.98
N ASP A 390 -22.60 -6.79 22.45
CA ASP A 390 -23.88 -6.70 23.14
C ASP A 390 -24.34 -8.08 23.62
N THR A 391 -24.33 -8.27 24.94
CA THR A 391 -24.75 -9.52 25.58
C THR A 391 -26.21 -9.87 25.35
N LYS A 392 -27.08 -8.91 24.99
CA LYS A 392 -28.51 -9.17 24.76
C LYS A 392 -28.77 -9.74 23.38
N SER A 393 -28.02 -9.29 22.38
CA SER A 393 -28.20 -9.71 20.99
C SER A 393 -27.22 -10.78 20.53
N ASP A 394 -26.17 -11.09 21.31
CA ASP A 394 -25.08 -12.00 20.93
C ASP A 394 -24.36 -11.54 19.64
N LEU A 395 -24.30 -10.23 19.45
CA LEU A 395 -23.74 -9.57 18.25
C LEU A 395 -22.86 -8.38 18.66
N TYR A 396 -21.99 -7.98 17.74
CA TYR A 396 -21.13 -6.81 17.90
C TYR A 396 -21.73 -5.58 17.22
N SER A 397 -21.61 -4.44 17.88
CA SER A 397 -21.75 -3.12 17.28
C SER A 397 -20.37 -2.64 16.83
N LEU A 398 -20.28 -2.15 15.60
CA LEU A 398 -19.06 -1.62 15.01
C LEU A 398 -19.01 -0.10 15.20
N HIS A 399 -18.05 0.38 15.99
CA HIS A 399 -17.79 1.80 16.20
C HIS A 399 -16.61 2.23 15.34
N LEU A 400 -16.81 3.21 14.46
CA LEU A 400 -15.79 3.72 13.55
C LEU A 400 -15.43 5.15 13.93
N LYS A 401 -14.21 5.37 14.43
CA LYS A 401 -13.64 6.71 14.57
C LYS A 401 -12.99 7.08 13.23
N VAL A 402 -13.67 7.92 12.47
CA VAL A 402 -13.29 8.30 11.10
C VAL A 402 -12.60 9.65 11.13
N LYS A 403 -11.43 9.74 10.51
CA LYS A 403 -10.75 11.01 10.25
C LYS A 403 -10.86 11.33 8.77
N MET A 404 -11.53 12.44 8.49
CA MET A 404 -11.64 12.96 7.13
C MET A 404 -10.27 13.49 6.67
N GLU A 405 -10.00 13.39 5.37
CA GLU A 405 -8.89 14.12 4.76
C GLU A 405 -9.22 15.60 4.62
N ASP A 406 -8.17 16.41 4.56
CA ASP A 406 -8.30 17.83 4.26
C ASP A 406 -8.81 18.06 2.82
N ASN A 407 -9.65 19.09 2.67
CA ASN A 407 -10.41 19.30 1.44
C ASN A 407 -9.57 19.84 0.27
N PHE A 408 -8.46 20.51 0.53
CA PHE A 408 -7.59 21.06 -0.52
C PHE A 408 -6.23 20.37 -0.52
N SER A 409 -5.69 20.17 -1.72
CA SER A 409 -4.38 19.56 -1.94
C SER A 409 -3.56 20.31 -2.98
N VAL A 410 -2.27 20.45 -2.71
CA VAL A 410 -1.25 20.95 -3.64
C VAL A 410 -0.23 19.85 -3.85
N ARG A 411 -0.14 19.35 -5.07
CA ARG A 411 0.76 18.27 -5.49
C ARG A 411 1.92 18.83 -6.29
N MET A 412 3.13 18.38 -6.01
CA MET A 412 4.34 18.82 -6.70
C MET A 412 5.22 17.62 -7.02
N GLY A 413 5.84 17.61 -8.19
CA GLY A 413 6.78 16.55 -8.57
C GLY A 413 7.32 16.72 -9.98
N GLY A 414 7.60 15.60 -10.65
CA GLY A 414 8.05 15.60 -12.04
C GLY A 414 9.09 14.50 -12.32
N SER A 415 9.97 14.76 -13.26
CA SER A 415 11.15 13.93 -13.51
C SER A 415 12.31 14.73 -14.06
N VAL A 416 13.51 14.41 -13.58
CA VAL A 416 14.79 14.89 -14.10
C VAL A 416 15.50 13.72 -14.76
N SER A 417 15.98 13.90 -15.99
CA SER A 417 16.66 12.91 -16.81
C SER A 417 17.90 13.52 -17.44
N THR A 418 18.88 12.67 -17.75
CA THR A 418 20.05 13.05 -18.57
C THR A 418 19.70 13.28 -20.05
N THR A 419 18.49 12.90 -20.47
CA THR A 419 17.90 13.15 -21.80
C THR A 419 17.04 14.42 -21.79
N SER A 420 16.42 14.80 -22.92
CA SER A 420 15.60 16.02 -22.99
C SER A 420 14.24 15.92 -22.29
N SER A 421 13.96 14.83 -21.58
CA SER A 421 12.64 14.50 -21.02
C SER A 421 12.39 15.08 -19.62
N ASN A 422 13.03 16.20 -19.28
CA ASN A 422 12.81 16.88 -18.01
C ASN A 422 11.41 17.48 -17.96
N GLN A 423 10.71 17.25 -16.85
CA GLN A 423 9.37 17.82 -16.62
C GLN A 423 9.18 18.20 -15.15
N ILE A 424 8.45 19.29 -14.94
CA ILE A 424 7.93 19.74 -13.65
C ILE A 424 6.42 19.47 -13.65
N TYR A 425 5.91 18.97 -12.53
CA TYR A 425 4.50 18.71 -12.31
C TYR A 425 3.97 19.56 -11.13
N LEU A 426 2.82 20.18 -11.35
CA LEU A 426 2.04 20.88 -10.33
C LEU A 426 0.57 20.44 -10.45
N GLY A 427 -0.03 20.02 -9.35
CA GLY A 427 -1.44 19.65 -9.27
C GLY A 427 -2.15 20.42 -8.17
N LEU A 428 -3.35 20.91 -8.45
CA LEU A 428 -4.29 21.40 -7.45
C LEU A 428 -5.46 20.43 -7.36
N GLY A 429 -5.92 20.15 -6.16
CA GLY A 429 -7.08 19.31 -5.92
C GLY A 429 -8.01 19.91 -4.87
N TYR A 430 -9.31 19.83 -5.11
CA TYR A 430 -10.34 20.07 -4.13
C TYR A 430 -11.25 18.86 -4.04
N GLN A 431 -11.53 18.43 -2.82
CA GLN A 431 -12.32 17.24 -2.55
C GLN A 431 -13.32 17.52 -1.43
N ASN A 432 -14.50 16.92 -1.53
CA ASN A 432 -15.55 17.08 -0.53
C ASN A 432 -16.43 15.83 -0.48
N LEU A 433 -16.74 15.39 0.73
CA LEU A 433 -17.63 14.26 1.01
C LEU A 433 -18.89 14.73 1.75
N ASN A 434 -20.05 14.55 1.12
CA ASN A 434 -21.37 14.66 1.72
C ASN A 434 -22.11 13.33 1.51
N TYR A 435 -23.35 13.34 0.99
CA TYR A 435 -24.06 12.13 0.54
C TYR A 435 -23.38 11.40 -0.63
N TYR A 436 -22.46 12.09 -1.31
CA TYR A 436 -21.67 11.56 -2.41
C TYR A 436 -20.32 12.28 -2.43
N SER A 437 -19.34 11.65 -3.08
CA SER A 437 -17.96 12.13 -3.14
C SER A 437 -17.79 13.01 -4.38
N LYS A 438 -17.16 14.18 -4.21
CA LYS A 438 -16.86 15.16 -5.26
C LYS A 438 -15.37 15.46 -5.25
N GLU A 439 -14.75 15.40 -6.41
CA GLU A 439 -13.33 15.71 -6.58
C GLU A 439 -13.14 16.59 -7.82
N ILE A 440 -12.36 17.66 -7.68
CA ILE A 440 -11.95 18.54 -8.76
C ILE A 440 -10.43 18.60 -8.74
N THR A 441 -9.81 18.38 -9.89
CA THR A 441 -8.36 18.42 -10.05
C THR A 441 -7.97 19.28 -11.24
N LEU A 442 -6.88 20.03 -11.07
CA LEU A 442 -6.22 20.78 -12.13
C LEU A 442 -4.75 20.39 -12.11
N ASP A 443 -4.32 19.65 -13.12
CA ASP A 443 -2.97 19.11 -13.23
C ASP A 443 -2.22 19.78 -14.39
N GLY A 444 -0.99 20.23 -14.11
CA GLY A 444 -0.08 20.85 -15.06
C GLY A 444 1.25 20.11 -15.13
N GLN A 445 1.73 19.85 -16.34
CA GLN A 445 3.09 19.36 -16.60
C GLN A 445 3.76 20.29 -17.59
N ILE A 446 4.98 20.73 -17.27
CA ILE A 446 5.78 21.61 -18.13
C ILE A 446 7.12 20.95 -18.36
N GLY A 447 7.49 20.78 -19.62
CA GLY A 447 8.71 20.10 -20.01
C GLY A 447 9.08 20.39 -21.46
N LYS A 448 10.29 20.02 -21.85
CA LYS A 448 10.74 20.23 -23.24
C LYS A 448 10.02 19.30 -24.23
N VAL A 449 9.73 18.07 -23.82
CA VAL A 449 9.07 17.05 -24.68
C VAL A 449 7.57 17.01 -24.49
N TYR A 450 7.07 17.24 -23.27
CA TYR A 450 5.66 17.12 -22.94
C TYR A 450 5.20 18.31 -22.12
N ASN A 451 4.14 18.95 -22.59
CA ASN A 451 3.43 20.00 -21.86
C ASN A 451 1.96 19.62 -21.77
N ASN A 452 1.35 19.81 -20.62
CA ASN A 452 -0.06 19.49 -20.43
C ASN A 452 -0.72 20.39 -19.37
N ALA A 453 -1.98 20.72 -19.60
CA ALA A 453 -2.91 21.26 -18.63
C ALA A 453 -4.20 20.44 -18.71
N GLN A 454 -4.58 19.80 -17.61
CA GLN A 454 -5.76 18.95 -17.54
C GLN A 454 -6.64 19.31 -16.35
N PHE A 455 -7.92 19.51 -16.63
CA PHE A 455 -8.97 19.66 -15.63
C PHE A 455 -9.78 18.37 -15.58
N MET A 456 -10.05 17.87 -14.37
CA MET A 456 -10.96 16.76 -14.15
C MET A 456 -11.92 17.07 -13.00
N ALA A 457 -13.21 16.93 -13.25
CA ALA A 457 -14.25 16.89 -12.23
C ALA A 457 -14.83 15.48 -12.14
N LYS A 458 -14.87 14.91 -10.94
CA LYS A 458 -15.31 13.55 -10.64
C LYS A 458 -16.38 13.57 -9.56
N ILE A 459 -17.44 12.80 -9.78
CA ILE A 459 -18.55 12.61 -8.83
C ILE A 459 -18.78 11.12 -8.67
N ASP A 460 -18.64 10.62 -7.45
CA ASP A 460 -18.86 9.21 -7.11
C ASP A 460 -20.14 9.05 -6.28
N LEU A 461 -21.10 8.30 -6.82
CA LEU A 461 -22.38 8.02 -6.18
C LEU A 461 -22.38 6.63 -5.51
N PRO A 462 -22.73 6.53 -4.21
CA PRO A 462 -22.86 5.26 -3.50
C PRO A 462 -24.22 4.60 -3.79
N THR A 463 -24.47 4.31 -5.07
CA THR A 463 -25.64 3.53 -5.52
C THR A 463 -25.36 2.04 -5.37
N ARG A 464 -26.40 1.19 -5.42
CA ARG A 464 -26.29 -0.29 -5.33
C ARG A 464 -25.17 -0.87 -6.20
N VAL A 465 -25.00 -0.33 -7.41
CA VAL A 465 -23.75 -0.46 -8.17
C VAL A 465 -23.06 0.90 -8.11
N PRO A 466 -21.91 1.04 -7.42
CA PRO A 466 -21.22 2.32 -7.33
C PRO A 466 -20.94 2.92 -8.71
N THR A 467 -21.25 4.19 -8.92
CA THR A 467 -21.14 4.83 -10.24
C THR A 467 -20.31 6.10 -10.14
N SER A 468 -19.33 6.27 -11.05
CA SER A 468 -18.44 7.43 -11.10
C SER A 468 -18.65 8.19 -12.41
N TYR A 469 -18.98 9.47 -12.32
CA TYR A 469 -19.08 10.38 -13.46
C TYR A 469 -17.84 11.27 -13.49
N ARG A 470 -17.18 11.37 -14.64
CA ARG A 470 -15.96 12.16 -14.83
C ARG A 470 -16.08 13.05 -16.05
N LEU A 471 -15.82 14.33 -15.86
CA LEU A 471 -15.63 15.31 -16.94
C LEU A 471 -14.15 15.63 -17.02
N ILE A 472 -13.53 15.39 -18.17
CA ILE A 472 -12.10 15.62 -18.41
C ILE A 472 -11.95 16.61 -19.55
N ALA A 473 -11.21 17.69 -19.32
CA ALA A 473 -10.79 18.63 -20.34
C ALA A 473 -9.26 18.70 -20.34
N SER A 474 -8.62 18.52 -21.49
CA SER A 474 -7.16 18.46 -21.57
C SER A 474 -6.64 19.27 -22.74
N LEU A 475 -5.49 19.91 -22.52
CA LEU A 475 -4.66 20.56 -23.52
C LEU A 475 -3.26 19.98 -23.35
N SER A 476 -2.73 19.31 -24.36
CA SER A 476 -1.40 18.73 -24.30
C SER A 476 -0.63 18.90 -25.59
N THR A 477 0.70 18.96 -25.49
CA THR A 477 1.62 18.99 -26.62
C THR A 477 2.75 17.98 -26.39
N PHE A 478 3.11 17.25 -27.45
CA PHE A 478 4.26 16.38 -27.50
C PHE A 478 5.21 16.85 -28.60
N ASP A 479 6.43 17.20 -28.22
CA ASP A 479 7.49 17.67 -29.11
C ASP A 479 8.59 16.62 -29.25
N TYR A 480 8.81 16.14 -30.47
CA TYR A 480 9.79 15.11 -30.77
C TYR A 480 11.05 15.71 -31.41
N TYR A 481 12.21 15.38 -30.86
CA TYR A 481 13.51 15.87 -31.31
C TYR A 481 14.30 14.77 -32.03
N LYS A 482 15.07 15.14 -33.06
CA LYS A 482 15.70 14.17 -33.98
C LYS A 482 16.92 13.44 -33.40
N LYS A 483 17.59 14.01 -32.38
CA LYS A 483 18.70 13.39 -31.66
C LYS A 483 18.74 13.95 -30.24
N ASP A 484 18.68 13.09 -29.23
CA ASP A 484 19.02 13.46 -27.86
C ASP A 484 20.48 13.11 -27.62
N LYS A 485 21.32 14.12 -27.39
CA LYS A 485 22.67 13.92 -26.87
C LYS A 485 22.60 14.05 -25.35
N LEU A 486 23.21 13.09 -24.64
CA LEU A 486 23.39 13.15 -23.19
C LEU A 486 24.00 14.51 -22.80
N PHE A 487 23.36 15.20 -21.85
CA PHE A 487 23.81 16.50 -21.33
C PHE A 487 23.85 17.66 -22.34
N SER A 488 23.26 17.52 -23.53
CA SER A 488 23.26 18.59 -24.54
C SER A 488 22.00 19.47 -24.45
N LYS A 489 22.18 20.78 -24.35
CA LYS A 489 21.16 21.75 -24.80
C LYS A 489 21.07 21.66 -26.33
N ASN A 490 20.17 20.83 -26.83
CA ASN A 490 19.94 20.77 -28.28
C ASN A 490 18.98 21.92 -28.63
N ASP A 491 19.51 23.03 -29.15
CA ASP A 491 18.77 24.27 -29.47
C ASP A 491 18.04 24.19 -30.82
N LYS A 492 17.98 23.00 -31.44
CA LYS A 492 17.25 22.79 -32.69
C LYS A 492 15.74 22.64 -32.41
N PRO A 493 14.87 23.25 -33.23
CA PRO A 493 13.41 23.12 -33.08
C PRO A 493 12.94 21.67 -33.24
N SER A 494 11.75 21.36 -32.73
CA SER A 494 11.19 20.01 -32.79
C SER A 494 11.01 19.55 -34.25
N PHE A 495 11.32 18.28 -34.49
CA PHE A 495 11.21 17.66 -35.81
C PHE A 495 9.73 17.37 -36.14
N ASN A 496 9.00 16.84 -35.16
CA ASN A 496 7.55 16.64 -35.25
C ASN A 496 6.94 17.12 -33.93
N SER A 497 5.75 17.73 -33.98
CA SER A 497 4.95 18.00 -32.80
C SER A 497 3.51 17.50 -32.95
N LYS A 498 2.91 17.13 -31.82
CA LYS A 498 1.51 16.72 -31.72
C LYS A 498 0.82 17.55 -30.65
N ASP A 499 -0.18 18.31 -31.05
CA ASP A 499 -1.06 19.04 -30.14
C ASP A 499 -2.40 18.32 -30.02
N GLU A 500 -2.88 18.14 -28.81
CA GLU A 500 -4.14 17.46 -28.51
C GLU A 500 -4.98 18.31 -27.54
N ARG A 501 -6.21 18.62 -27.95
CA ARG A 501 -7.18 19.37 -27.14
C ARG A 501 -8.50 18.63 -27.14
N PHE A 502 -9.02 18.24 -25.97
CA PHE A 502 -10.27 17.50 -25.94
C PHE A 502 -11.11 17.78 -24.70
N VAL A 503 -12.40 17.49 -24.81
CA VAL A 503 -13.33 17.35 -23.70
C VAL A 503 -13.99 15.97 -23.80
N LYS A 504 -14.01 15.24 -22.70
CA LYS A 504 -14.54 13.87 -22.61
C LYS A 504 -15.40 13.73 -21.36
N LEU A 505 -16.60 13.20 -21.52
CA LEU A 505 -17.44 12.72 -20.44
C LEU A 505 -17.24 11.20 -20.32
N MET A 506 -17.11 10.71 -19.10
CA MET A 506 -16.88 9.31 -18.81
C MET A 506 -17.77 8.85 -17.64
N VAL A 507 -18.33 7.66 -17.77
CA VAL A 507 -19.03 6.94 -16.70
C VAL A 507 -18.24 5.67 -16.41
N ALA A 508 -17.92 5.42 -15.14
CA ALA A 508 -17.25 4.20 -14.71
C ALA A 508 -18.12 3.40 -13.74
N LEU A 509 -18.02 2.07 -13.84
CA LEU A 509 -18.75 1.10 -13.01
C LEU A 509 -17.80 -0.02 -12.57
N PRO A 510 -17.80 -0.44 -11.29
CA PRO A 510 -17.10 -1.62 -10.85
C PRO A 510 -17.84 -2.88 -11.32
N PHE A 511 -17.11 -3.93 -11.66
CA PHE A 511 -17.70 -5.26 -11.88
C PHE A 511 -16.92 -6.38 -11.17
N LEU A 512 -15.72 -6.09 -10.67
CA LEU A 512 -14.96 -6.87 -9.70
C LEU A 512 -14.21 -5.88 -8.78
N ALA A 513 -13.71 -6.31 -7.62
CA ALA A 513 -12.97 -5.43 -6.71
C ALA A 513 -11.79 -4.72 -7.40
N ASN A 514 -11.06 -5.46 -8.24
CA ASN A 514 -9.88 -5.01 -8.95
C ASN A 514 -10.13 -4.65 -10.43
N LYS A 515 -11.40 -4.55 -10.88
CA LYS A 515 -11.74 -4.19 -12.26
C LYS A 515 -12.90 -3.20 -12.37
N ARG A 516 -12.85 -2.34 -13.40
CA ARG A 516 -13.90 -1.38 -13.73
C ARG A 516 -14.13 -1.27 -15.23
N ALA A 517 -15.37 -1.06 -15.62
CA ALA A 517 -15.76 -0.69 -16.96
C ALA A 517 -15.86 0.84 -17.05
N GLU A 518 -15.44 1.42 -18.16
CA GLU A 518 -15.53 2.85 -18.44
C GLU A 518 -16.19 3.04 -19.80
N ILE A 519 -17.24 3.86 -19.85
CA ILE A 519 -17.89 4.30 -21.09
C ILE A 519 -17.61 5.78 -21.22
N SER A 520 -17.16 6.22 -22.39
CA SER A 520 -16.85 7.63 -22.61
C SER A 520 -17.30 8.13 -23.97
N ILE A 521 -17.60 9.43 -24.03
CA ILE A 521 -17.90 10.17 -25.24
C ILE A 521 -17.17 11.51 -25.17
N GLY A 522 -16.63 11.98 -26.28
CA GLY A 522 -15.91 13.24 -26.30
C GLY A 522 -15.70 13.81 -27.68
N TYR A 523 -15.28 15.07 -27.68
CA TYR A 523 -14.85 15.81 -28.85
C TYR A 523 -13.42 16.27 -28.67
N GLY A 524 -12.59 16.05 -29.68
CA GLY A 524 -11.17 16.35 -29.67
C GLY A 524 -10.70 16.99 -30.96
N LYS A 525 -9.74 17.92 -30.82
CA LYS A 525 -8.96 18.49 -31.92
C LYS A 525 -7.52 18.04 -31.77
N LEU A 526 -7.04 17.24 -32.71
CA LEU A 526 -5.66 16.81 -32.83
C LEU A 526 -4.98 17.61 -33.94
N GLN A 527 -3.73 17.99 -33.75
CA GLN A 527 -2.97 18.73 -34.74
C GLN A 527 -1.54 18.20 -34.77
N ASP A 528 -1.12 17.75 -35.93
CA ASP A 528 0.25 17.30 -36.17
C ASP A 528 0.99 18.36 -36.97
N ASN A 529 2.17 18.76 -36.51
CA ASN A 529 3.11 19.58 -37.27
C ASN A 529 4.36 18.76 -37.58
N TYR A 530 4.78 18.70 -38.84
CA TYR A 530 5.86 17.78 -39.25
C TYR A 530 6.57 18.24 -40.52
N PHE A 531 7.74 17.65 -40.78
CA PHE A 531 8.47 17.84 -42.03
C PHE A 531 8.46 16.54 -42.86
N GLN A 532 8.33 16.66 -44.18
CA GLN A 532 8.32 15.48 -45.07
C GLN A 532 9.72 14.93 -45.37
N SER A 533 10.76 15.75 -45.22
CA SER A 533 12.17 15.41 -45.46
C SER A 533 12.93 15.24 -44.14
N SER A 534 13.88 14.31 -44.12
CA SER A 534 14.80 14.14 -43.00
C SER A 534 15.92 15.20 -43.02
N VAL A 535 16.22 15.82 -44.16
CA VAL A 535 17.15 16.96 -44.23
C VAL A 535 16.31 18.23 -44.22
N ILE A 536 16.36 18.99 -43.12
CA ILE A 536 15.58 20.21 -42.91
C ILE A 536 16.52 21.40 -42.84
N ASN A 537 16.22 22.44 -43.60
CA ASN A 537 16.78 23.76 -43.39
C ASN A 537 15.78 24.59 -42.58
N PHE A 538 16.00 24.71 -41.26
CA PHE A 538 15.07 25.40 -40.35
C PHE A 538 14.89 26.90 -40.65
N ASP A 539 15.74 27.50 -41.50
CA ASP A 539 15.63 28.90 -41.91
C ASP A 539 14.72 29.08 -43.15
N LYS A 540 14.46 28.01 -43.92
CA LYS A 540 13.73 28.05 -45.19
C LYS A 540 12.49 27.16 -45.22
N ASP A 541 12.51 26.04 -44.52
CA ASP A 541 11.45 25.04 -44.55
C ASP A 541 10.41 25.33 -43.48
N ARG A 542 9.14 25.44 -43.88
CA ARG A 542 8.00 25.49 -42.97
C ARG A 542 7.40 24.11 -42.79
N SER A 543 6.91 23.82 -41.58
CA SER A 543 6.27 22.55 -41.28
C SER A 543 4.91 22.40 -41.95
N ASP A 544 4.63 21.20 -42.41
CA ASP A 544 3.29 20.78 -42.82
C ASP A 544 2.39 20.62 -41.60
N LYS A 545 1.09 20.81 -41.81
CA LYS A 545 0.10 20.79 -40.74
C LYS A 545 -1.13 19.96 -41.10
N SER A 546 -1.40 18.92 -40.30
CA SER A 546 -2.63 18.12 -40.40
C SER A 546 -3.47 18.32 -39.15
N THR A 547 -4.73 18.74 -39.31
CA THR A 547 -5.68 18.94 -38.20
C THR A 547 -6.84 17.99 -38.29
N TYR A 548 -7.17 17.30 -37.19
CA TYR A 548 -8.26 16.34 -37.09
C TYR A 548 -9.25 16.83 -36.03
N ASN A 549 -10.48 17.13 -36.45
CA ASN A 549 -11.58 17.39 -35.53
C ASN A 549 -12.43 16.13 -35.43
N LEU A 550 -12.48 15.52 -34.25
CA LEU A 550 -13.00 14.18 -34.04
C LEU A 550 -14.08 14.19 -32.97
N LEU A 551 -15.17 13.51 -33.24
CA LEU A 551 -16.14 13.08 -32.26
C LEU A 551 -15.99 11.57 -32.10
N GLY A 552 -15.97 11.07 -30.88
CA GLY A 552 -15.89 9.64 -30.66
C GLY A 552 -16.36 9.18 -29.30
N GLY A 553 -16.53 7.88 -29.20
CA GLY A 553 -16.87 7.19 -27.97
C GLY A 553 -16.00 5.96 -27.77
N ALA A 554 -15.86 5.55 -26.52
CA ALA A 554 -15.09 4.37 -26.15
C ALA A 554 -15.76 3.60 -25.03
N ILE A 555 -15.62 2.27 -25.08
CA ILE A 555 -15.92 1.36 -23.98
C ILE A 555 -14.61 0.67 -23.61
N GLY A 556 -14.22 0.76 -22.35
CA GLY A 556 -12.99 0.20 -21.83
C GLY A 556 -13.23 -0.67 -20.60
N PHE A 557 -12.49 -1.77 -20.50
CA PHE A 557 -12.41 -2.61 -19.32
C PHE A 557 -10.98 -2.54 -18.79
N TYR A 558 -10.86 -2.13 -17.53
CA TYR A 558 -9.58 -1.92 -16.87
C TYR A 558 -9.49 -2.75 -15.61
N GLY A 559 -8.31 -3.29 -15.31
CA GLY A 559 -8.04 -3.94 -14.04
C GLY A 559 -6.59 -3.77 -13.62
N SER A 560 -6.35 -3.63 -12.31
CA SER A 560 -5.00 -3.46 -11.77
C SER A 560 -4.90 -3.98 -10.35
N THR A 561 -3.78 -4.63 -10.05
CA THR A 561 -3.34 -5.03 -8.70
C THR A 561 -1.86 -4.71 -8.48
N LEU A 562 -1.31 -3.78 -9.25
CA LEU A 562 0.11 -3.42 -9.19
C LEU A 562 0.49 -2.85 -7.82
N ASN A 563 1.65 -3.26 -7.33
CA ASN A 563 2.20 -2.78 -6.06
C ASN A 563 2.93 -1.42 -6.16
N ALA A 564 3.18 -0.92 -7.37
CA ALA A 564 3.84 0.37 -7.58
C ALA A 564 3.28 1.10 -8.81
N ARG A 565 3.34 2.44 -8.78
CA ARG A 565 2.88 3.33 -9.87
C ARG A 565 3.69 3.15 -11.16
N GLN A 566 4.99 2.97 -11.00
CA GLN A 566 5.96 2.66 -12.06
C GLN A 566 6.94 1.64 -11.49
N TYR A 567 7.54 0.79 -12.33
CA TYR A 567 8.46 -0.27 -11.91
C TYR A 567 7.85 -1.25 -10.88
N ALA A 568 6.62 -1.70 -11.13
CA ALA A 568 5.98 -2.75 -10.34
C ALA A 568 6.76 -4.09 -10.41
N THR A 569 6.65 -4.87 -9.34
CA THR A 569 7.26 -6.20 -9.18
C THR A 569 6.24 -7.29 -8.86
N LYS A 570 5.00 -6.90 -8.53
CA LYS A 570 3.91 -7.81 -8.19
C LYS A 570 2.60 -7.32 -8.80
N GLY A 571 1.66 -8.25 -8.98
CA GLY A 571 0.33 -7.96 -9.51
C GLY A 571 0.29 -7.91 -11.04
N TYR A 572 -0.80 -7.36 -11.56
CA TYR A 572 -1.01 -7.22 -13.00
C TYR A 572 -1.71 -5.92 -13.34
N PHE A 573 -1.67 -5.56 -14.62
CA PHE A 573 -2.53 -4.56 -15.24
C PHE A 573 -3.10 -5.11 -16.53
N GLU A 574 -4.37 -4.81 -16.78
CA GLU A 574 -5.11 -5.24 -17.95
C GLU A 574 -5.97 -4.09 -18.45
N LYS A 575 -5.96 -3.87 -19.76
CA LYS A 575 -6.74 -2.85 -20.47
C LYS A 575 -7.27 -3.46 -21.76
N LEU A 576 -8.59 -3.43 -21.94
CA LEU A 576 -9.26 -3.74 -23.20
C LEU A 576 -10.14 -2.55 -23.57
N VAL A 577 -9.91 -1.91 -24.72
CA VAL A 577 -10.68 -0.73 -25.12
C VAL A 577 -11.15 -0.87 -26.55
N ALA A 578 -12.45 -0.64 -26.78
CA ALA A 578 -13.04 -0.48 -28.09
C ALA A 578 -13.43 0.99 -28.27
N GLN A 579 -13.04 1.60 -29.38
CA GLN A 579 -13.26 3.01 -29.70
C GLN A 579 -13.83 3.17 -31.10
N VAL A 580 -14.71 4.15 -31.25
CA VAL A 580 -15.24 4.58 -32.56
C VAL A 580 -15.08 6.08 -32.67
N PHE A 581 -14.47 6.53 -33.76
CA PHE A 581 -14.26 7.95 -34.05
C PHE A 581 -14.77 8.30 -35.44
N SER A 582 -15.31 9.51 -35.58
CA SER A 582 -15.66 10.11 -36.87
C SER A 582 -15.32 11.60 -36.85
N GLY A 583 -14.84 12.12 -37.98
CA GLY A 583 -14.43 13.51 -38.04
C GLY A 583 -13.91 13.94 -39.40
N LYS A 584 -13.24 15.09 -39.41
CA LYS A 584 -12.65 15.69 -40.61
C LYS A 584 -11.17 15.95 -40.40
N GLU A 585 -10.38 15.52 -41.37
CA GLU A 585 -8.99 15.91 -41.55
C GLU A 585 -8.92 17.16 -42.42
N ARG A 586 -8.03 18.08 -42.07
CA ARG A 586 -7.64 19.23 -42.89
C ARG A 586 -6.12 19.28 -42.98
N PHE A 587 -5.58 19.16 -44.18
CA PHE A 587 -4.15 19.27 -44.45
C PHE A 587 -3.81 20.64 -45.03
N ILE A 588 -2.72 21.24 -44.54
CA ILE A 588 -2.16 22.50 -45.01
C ILE A 588 -0.65 22.29 -45.24
N PRO A 589 -0.15 22.43 -46.48
CA PRO A 589 1.28 22.31 -46.76
C PRO A 589 2.05 23.52 -46.22
N GLY A 590 3.26 23.28 -45.70
CA GLY A 590 4.12 24.31 -45.12
C GLY A 590 4.74 25.23 -46.17
N ASN A 591 5.17 24.66 -47.30
CA ASN A 591 5.77 25.36 -48.44
C ASN A 591 4.84 25.26 -49.66
N PRO A 592 3.83 26.15 -49.81
CA PRO A 592 2.88 26.07 -50.90
C PRO A 592 3.53 26.40 -52.25
N THR A 593 3.45 25.47 -53.20
CA THR A 593 3.63 25.71 -54.64
C THR A 593 2.33 26.25 -55.27
N GLU A 594 2.40 26.78 -56.51
CA GLU A 594 1.22 27.32 -57.24
C GLU A 594 0.04 26.33 -57.38
N THR A 595 0.28 25.02 -57.18
CA THR A 595 -0.71 23.93 -57.24
C THR A 595 -1.13 23.38 -55.87
N SER A 596 -0.72 24.00 -54.76
CA SER A 596 -0.96 23.50 -53.40
C SER A 596 -2.40 23.76 -52.93
N VAL A 597 -3.25 22.71 -52.90
CA VAL A 597 -4.64 22.79 -52.44
C VAL A 597 -4.76 22.30 -50.99
N THR A 598 -5.45 23.06 -50.13
CA THR A 598 -5.88 22.58 -48.81
C THR A 598 -6.90 21.45 -48.99
N THR A 599 -6.54 20.21 -48.62
CA THR A 599 -7.46 19.06 -48.72
C THR A 599 -8.28 18.90 -47.44
N LYS A 600 -9.51 18.41 -47.60
CA LYS A 600 -10.40 18.06 -46.50
C LYS A 600 -10.95 16.66 -46.73
N GLU A 601 -10.65 15.74 -45.84
CA GLU A 601 -11.12 14.37 -45.92
C GLU A 601 -11.97 13.99 -44.71
N ARG A 602 -12.92 13.08 -44.90
CA ARG A 602 -13.71 12.52 -43.81
C ARG A 602 -13.02 11.27 -43.30
N GLN A 603 -12.67 11.28 -42.02
CA GLN A 603 -12.05 10.15 -41.35
C GLN A 603 -13.08 9.47 -40.45
N SER A 604 -13.18 8.15 -40.50
CA SER A 604 -14.03 7.37 -39.59
C SER A 604 -13.44 5.99 -39.41
N TRP A 605 -13.30 5.55 -38.17
CA TRP A 605 -12.68 4.26 -37.89
C TRP A 605 -13.15 3.66 -36.56
N LEU A 606 -12.99 2.34 -36.48
CA LEU A 606 -13.11 1.56 -35.28
C LEU A 606 -11.71 1.09 -34.87
N GLN A 607 -11.43 1.12 -33.58
CA GLN A 607 -10.18 0.68 -32.99
C GLN A 607 -10.45 -0.20 -31.77
N ILE A 608 -9.77 -1.35 -31.70
CA ILE A 608 -9.79 -2.23 -30.54
C ILE A 608 -8.34 -2.43 -30.09
N SER A 609 -8.07 -2.16 -28.81
CA SER A 609 -6.76 -2.36 -28.19
C SER A 609 -6.88 -3.29 -26.98
N TYR A 610 -5.94 -4.21 -26.84
CA TYR A 610 -5.76 -5.05 -25.66
C TYR A 610 -4.33 -4.95 -25.19
N MET A 611 -4.13 -4.69 -23.90
CA MET A 611 -2.82 -4.66 -23.27
C MET A 611 -2.89 -5.36 -21.92
N LYS A 612 -1.94 -6.24 -21.66
CA LYS A 612 -1.77 -6.89 -20.37
C LYS A 612 -0.31 -7.04 -20.02
N TYR A 613 0.01 -6.78 -18.76
CA TYR A 613 1.28 -7.19 -18.17
C TYR A 613 1.05 -7.73 -16.77
N ALA A 614 1.78 -8.77 -16.42
CA ALA A 614 1.65 -9.44 -15.13
C ALA A 614 3.03 -9.85 -14.61
N TYR A 615 3.16 -9.88 -13.28
CA TYR A 615 4.39 -10.21 -12.57
C TYR A 615 4.17 -11.40 -11.65
N HIS A 616 5.02 -12.41 -11.78
CA HIS A 616 4.95 -13.65 -11.02
C HIS A 616 6.22 -13.81 -10.18
N THR A 617 6.06 -13.88 -8.86
CA THR A 617 7.19 -14.08 -7.94
C THR A 617 7.58 -15.55 -7.98
N MET A 618 8.77 -15.86 -8.50
CA MET A 618 9.25 -17.25 -8.64
C MET A 618 10.13 -17.66 -7.46
N SER A 619 10.84 -16.71 -6.86
CA SER A 619 11.59 -16.87 -5.61
C SER A 619 11.65 -15.53 -4.87
N PRO A 620 12.09 -15.47 -3.60
CA PRO A 620 12.18 -14.22 -2.85
C PRO A 620 13.00 -13.11 -3.53
N LYS A 621 13.94 -13.47 -4.40
CA LYS A 621 14.83 -12.55 -5.12
C LYS A 621 14.57 -12.48 -6.63
N PHE A 622 13.60 -13.22 -7.15
CA PHE A 622 13.36 -13.31 -8.60
C PHE A 622 11.87 -13.27 -8.95
N THR A 623 11.53 -12.32 -9.82
CA THR A 623 10.20 -12.15 -10.39
C THR A 623 10.29 -12.22 -11.91
N LEU A 624 9.40 -12.99 -12.52
CA LEU A 624 9.25 -13.00 -13.97
C LEU A 624 8.00 -12.20 -14.37
N GLY A 625 8.22 -11.12 -15.11
CA GLY A 625 7.16 -10.35 -15.76
C GLY A 625 6.99 -10.74 -17.23
N TRP A 626 5.80 -10.52 -17.76
CA TRP A 626 5.53 -10.59 -19.21
C TRP A 626 4.53 -9.51 -19.62
N MET A 627 4.51 -9.22 -20.92
CA MET A 627 3.61 -8.24 -21.55
C MET A 627 3.06 -8.80 -22.86
N ALA A 628 1.80 -8.51 -23.14
CA ALA A 628 1.17 -8.70 -24.44
C ALA A 628 0.38 -7.46 -24.80
N GLU A 629 0.48 -7.02 -26.05
CA GLU A 629 -0.26 -5.88 -26.59
C GLU A 629 -0.72 -6.18 -28.01
N MET A 630 -1.98 -5.85 -28.29
CA MET A 630 -2.60 -6.08 -29.57
C MET A 630 -3.44 -4.86 -29.93
N LEU A 631 -3.37 -4.47 -31.19
CA LEU A 631 -4.16 -3.38 -31.72
C LEU A 631 -4.71 -3.74 -33.09
N TYR A 632 -6.00 -3.47 -33.27
CA TYR A 632 -6.63 -3.45 -34.58
C TYR A 632 -7.33 -2.11 -34.79
N SER A 633 -6.94 -1.38 -35.83
CA SER A 633 -7.57 -0.13 -36.25
C SER A 633 -7.94 -0.18 -37.73
N SER A 634 -9.19 0.19 -38.04
CA SER A 634 -9.69 0.31 -39.41
C SER A 634 -9.44 1.71 -40.00
N LYS A 635 -8.51 2.46 -39.41
CA LYS A 635 -8.22 3.85 -39.79
C LYS A 635 -7.64 3.93 -41.19
N ASN A 636 -8.24 4.81 -42.01
CA ASN A 636 -7.71 5.13 -43.33
C ASN A 636 -6.41 5.93 -43.21
N PHE A 637 -5.66 5.97 -44.30
CA PHE A 637 -4.48 6.82 -44.37
C PHE A 637 -4.87 8.30 -44.38
N SER A 638 -3.99 9.10 -43.81
CA SER A 638 -4.03 10.57 -43.94
C SER A 638 -3.54 10.97 -45.34
N GLU A 639 -3.62 12.25 -45.67
CA GLU A 639 -3.23 12.78 -46.99
C GLU A 639 -1.83 12.31 -47.44
N ASN A 640 -0.87 12.23 -46.51
CA ASN A 640 0.50 11.79 -46.78
C ASN A 640 1.03 10.77 -45.75
N TYR A 641 2.18 10.18 -46.08
CA TYR A 641 2.82 9.14 -45.28
C TYR A 641 3.20 9.62 -43.87
N THR A 642 3.82 10.81 -43.73
CA THR A 642 4.27 11.29 -42.43
C THR A 642 3.09 11.57 -41.49
N ALA A 643 2.02 12.20 -41.99
CA ALA A 643 0.76 12.37 -41.26
C ALA A 643 0.16 11.04 -40.82
N THR A 644 0.15 10.06 -41.73
CA THR A 644 -0.33 8.70 -41.44
C THR A 644 0.46 8.05 -40.31
N MET A 645 1.80 8.15 -40.34
CA MET A 645 2.67 7.58 -39.31
C MET A 645 2.52 8.29 -37.96
N LEU A 646 2.33 9.61 -37.95
CA LEU A 646 2.05 10.35 -36.71
C LEU A 646 0.69 9.94 -36.12
N GLN A 647 -0.30 9.68 -36.96
CA GLN A 647 -1.63 9.26 -36.52
C GLN A 647 -1.75 7.76 -36.21
N ALA A 648 -0.78 6.94 -36.61
CA ALA A 648 -0.71 5.53 -36.27
C ALA A 648 -0.31 5.34 -34.80
N ALA A 649 -0.86 4.28 -34.18
CA ALA A 649 -0.53 3.93 -32.83
C ALA A 649 0.95 3.48 -32.71
N ASP A 650 1.57 3.78 -31.57
CA ASP A 650 2.92 3.32 -31.24
C ASP A 650 2.90 2.22 -30.20
N PHE A 651 3.84 1.29 -30.36
CA PHE A 651 4.26 0.36 -29.31
C PHE A 651 5.42 0.97 -28.52
N SER A 652 5.12 1.44 -27.31
CA SER A 652 6.08 2.14 -26.43
C SER A 652 6.13 1.51 -25.02
N PRO A 653 6.74 0.32 -24.87
CA PRO A 653 6.68 -0.47 -23.64
C PRO A 653 7.54 0.09 -22.49
N THR A 654 8.57 0.90 -22.78
CA THR A 654 9.48 1.47 -21.78
C THR A 654 9.26 2.97 -21.58
N PRO A 655 9.59 3.54 -20.40
CA PRO A 655 9.47 4.98 -20.16
C PRO A 655 10.22 5.83 -21.20
N HIS A 656 11.42 5.40 -21.62
CA HIS A 656 12.17 6.04 -22.70
C HIS A 656 11.42 6.01 -24.04
N SER A 657 10.87 4.84 -24.42
CA SER A 657 10.18 4.70 -25.71
C SER A 657 8.94 5.58 -25.85
N LYS A 658 8.26 5.95 -24.75
CA LYS A 658 7.09 6.84 -24.76
C LYS A 658 7.43 8.29 -25.11
N LEU A 659 8.68 8.69 -24.89
CA LEU A 659 9.17 10.05 -25.12
C LEU A 659 9.78 10.22 -26.52
N MET A 660 10.03 9.11 -27.23
CA MET A 660 10.72 9.11 -28.52
C MET A 660 9.74 8.83 -29.66
N TYR A 661 9.94 9.51 -30.78
CA TYR A 661 9.25 9.18 -32.02
C TYR A 661 10.06 8.16 -32.81
N ASN A 662 9.57 6.92 -32.86
CA ASN A 662 10.17 5.88 -33.69
C ASN A 662 9.14 5.32 -34.69
N GLU A 663 9.38 5.57 -35.97
CA GLU A 663 8.50 5.12 -37.07
C GLU A 663 8.44 3.60 -37.19
N ALA A 664 9.48 2.89 -36.76
CA ALA A 664 9.55 1.43 -36.89
C ALA A 664 8.55 0.70 -35.99
N PHE A 665 8.16 1.32 -34.87
CA PHE A 665 7.27 0.75 -33.85
C PHE A 665 5.86 1.32 -33.94
N ARG A 666 5.43 1.73 -35.14
CA ARG A 666 4.10 2.31 -35.39
C ARG A 666 3.35 1.54 -36.47
N ALA A 667 2.07 1.27 -36.23
CA ALA A 667 1.16 0.67 -37.19
C ALA A 667 -0.31 0.87 -36.78
N ASN A 668 -1.23 0.77 -37.76
CA ASN A 668 -2.66 0.73 -37.47
C ASN A 668 -3.11 -0.64 -36.92
N GLN A 669 -2.34 -1.69 -37.17
CA GLN A 669 -2.64 -3.06 -36.74
C GLN A 669 -1.35 -3.79 -36.38
N PHE A 670 -1.24 -4.29 -35.15
CA PHE A 670 -0.04 -5.00 -34.70
C PHE A 670 -0.29 -5.98 -33.56
N LEU A 671 0.66 -6.89 -33.40
CA LEU A 671 0.83 -7.75 -32.24
C LEU A 671 2.21 -7.48 -31.63
N ALA A 672 2.27 -7.36 -30.32
CA ALA A 672 3.51 -7.19 -29.58
C ALA A 672 3.49 -8.01 -28.30
N ALA A 673 4.67 -8.48 -27.90
CA ALA A 673 4.84 -9.26 -26.67
C ALA A 673 6.23 -9.05 -26.10
N GLY A 674 6.39 -9.28 -24.80
CA GLY A 674 7.71 -9.20 -24.17
C GLY A 674 7.80 -9.90 -22.83
N VAL A 675 9.02 -10.06 -22.37
CA VAL A 675 9.39 -10.67 -21.09
C VAL A 675 10.23 -9.71 -20.27
N LYS A 676 10.07 -9.77 -18.95
CA LYS A 676 10.75 -8.90 -17.98
C LYS A 676 11.29 -9.71 -16.80
N PRO A 677 12.43 -10.40 -16.92
CA PRO A 677 13.13 -10.93 -15.76
C PRO A 677 13.56 -9.80 -14.80
N ILE A 678 13.21 -9.92 -13.53
CA ILE A 678 13.52 -8.94 -12.47
C ILE A 678 14.20 -9.65 -11.31
N PHE A 679 15.40 -9.19 -10.96
CA PHE A 679 16.12 -9.59 -9.76
C PHE A 679 15.92 -8.53 -8.68
N VAL A 680 15.28 -8.90 -7.58
CA VAL A 680 15.00 -8.01 -6.44
C VAL A 680 16.06 -8.27 -5.37
N PHE A 681 16.94 -7.29 -5.12
CA PHE A 681 17.99 -7.43 -4.11
C PHE A 681 17.45 -7.15 -2.70
N ASN A 682 16.62 -6.12 -2.59
CA ASN A 682 15.86 -5.71 -1.40
C ASN A 682 14.66 -4.84 -1.84
N ASP A 683 13.90 -4.30 -0.89
CA ASP A 683 12.69 -3.50 -1.20
C ASP A 683 12.96 -2.21 -1.99
N MET A 684 14.20 -1.71 -2.00
CA MET A 684 14.59 -0.50 -2.74
C MET A 684 15.24 -0.82 -4.09
N PHE A 685 16.12 -1.82 -4.16
CA PHE A 685 16.96 -2.06 -5.33
C PHE A 685 16.51 -3.28 -6.13
N GLN A 686 16.38 -3.07 -7.44
CA GLN A 686 16.03 -4.12 -8.39
C GLN A 686 16.81 -3.95 -9.70
N PHE A 687 17.22 -5.07 -10.28
CA PHE A 687 17.79 -5.16 -11.61
C PHE A 687 16.77 -5.77 -12.56
N ARG A 688 16.61 -5.18 -13.74
CA ARG A 688 15.61 -5.56 -14.74
C ARG A 688 16.29 -5.79 -16.07
N SER A 689 15.91 -6.88 -16.72
CA SER A 689 16.17 -7.11 -18.13
C SER A 689 14.83 -7.23 -18.83
N GLU A 690 14.60 -6.44 -19.86
CA GLU A 690 13.33 -6.37 -20.57
C GLU A 690 13.58 -6.58 -22.07
N PHE A 691 12.81 -7.45 -22.70
CA PHE A 691 12.88 -7.71 -24.13
C PHE A 691 11.49 -7.77 -24.73
N TYR A 692 11.26 -7.04 -25.82
CA TYR A 692 9.98 -6.92 -26.47
C TYR A 692 10.11 -7.10 -27.99
N GLY A 693 9.17 -7.82 -28.58
CA GLY A 693 8.97 -7.92 -30.03
C GLY A 693 7.72 -7.17 -30.46
N PHE A 694 7.80 -6.51 -31.61
CA PHE A 694 6.73 -5.78 -32.27
C PHE A 694 6.58 -6.29 -33.71
N MET A 695 5.36 -6.67 -34.06
CA MET A 695 5.05 -7.23 -35.37
C MET A 695 3.80 -6.54 -35.95
N PRO A 696 3.95 -5.59 -36.88
CA PRO A 696 2.81 -5.02 -37.58
C PRO A 696 2.15 -6.10 -38.45
N ILE A 697 0.82 -6.19 -38.38
CA ILE A 697 0.05 -7.08 -39.27
C ILE A 697 0.25 -6.61 -40.70
N PHE A 698 -0.02 -5.34 -40.98
CA PHE A 698 0.28 -4.69 -42.26
C PHE A 698 1.20 -3.49 -42.04
N PRO A 699 2.50 -3.59 -42.41
CA PRO A 699 3.40 -2.45 -42.26
C PRO A 699 3.02 -1.33 -43.23
N ILE A 700 3.02 -0.09 -42.74
CA ILE A 700 2.76 1.10 -43.55
C ILE A 700 4.04 1.47 -44.30
N LYS A 701 3.95 1.66 -45.62
CA LYS A 701 5.07 2.00 -46.50
C LYS A 701 4.80 3.30 -47.25
N LYS A 702 5.88 3.99 -47.63
CA LYS A 702 5.88 5.23 -48.41
C LYS A 702 6.07 4.92 -49.90
N ASN A 703 5.24 5.49 -50.77
CA ASN A 703 5.44 5.42 -52.22
C ASN A 703 6.23 6.65 -52.76
N ALA A 704 6.49 6.69 -54.06
CA ALA A 704 7.23 7.78 -54.72
C ALA A 704 6.52 9.15 -54.62
N LEU A 705 5.20 9.17 -54.43
CA LEU A 705 4.37 10.38 -54.29
C LEU A 705 4.13 10.78 -52.82
N ASN A 706 4.92 10.24 -51.88
CA ASN A 706 4.75 10.44 -50.43
C ASN A 706 3.37 10.03 -49.86
N LYS A 707 2.64 9.15 -50.55
CA LYS A 707 1.40 8.55 -50.04
C LYS A 707 1.70 7.23 -49.31
N ALA A 708 0.91 6.95 -48.28
CA ALA A 708 0.97 5.70 -47.53
C ALA A 708 0.26 4.56 -48.28
N TYR A 709 0.80 3.35 -48.16
CA TYR A 709 0.14 2.11 -48.59
C TYR A 709 0.51 0.95 -47.64
N TYR A 710 -0.33 -0.08 -47.59
CA TYR A 710 -0.04 -1.28 -46.80
C TYR A 710 0.91 -2.22 -47.55
N GLY A 711 1.96 -2.69 -46.86
CA GLY A 711 2.85 -3.75 -47.33
C GLY A 711 2.28 -5.15 -47.11
N LYS A 712 3.07 -6.18 -47.43
CA LYS A 712 2.70 -7.59 -47.23
C LYS A 712 2.50 -7.89 -45.74
N ALA A 713 1.49 -8.70 -45.43
CA ALA A 713 1.19 -9.09 -44.05
C ALA A 713 2.41 -9.74 -43.36
N PHE A 714 2.66 -9.38 -42.09
CA PHE A 714 3.73 -9.91 -41.24
C PHE A 714 5.14 -9.88 -41.86
N SER A 715 5.39 -8.95 -42.79
CA SER A 715 6.68 -8.85 -43.51
C SER A 715 7.76 -8.07 -42.75
N ARG A 716 7.46 -7.56 -41.55
CA ARG A 716 8.36 -6.75 -40.73
C ARG A 716 8.27 -7.20 -39.28
N PHE A 717 9.42 -7.31 -38.62
CA PHE A 717 9.55 -7.59 -37.20
C PHE A 717 10.59 -6.62 -36.63
N GLU A 718 10.27 -6.00 -35.51
CA GLU A 718 11.15 -5.08 -34.79
C GLU A 718 11.21 -5.50 -33.32
N TYR A 719 12.30 -5.18 -32.63
CA TYR A 719 12.47 -5.52 -31.22
C TYR A 719 13.14 -4.39 -30.46
N VAL A 720 12.85 -4.32 -29.16
CA VAL A 720 13.52 -3.43 -28.22
C VAL A 720 13.97 -4.22 -27.00
N GLY A 721 15.22 -4.02 -26.60
CA GLY A 721 15.78 -4.55 -25.36
C GLY A 721 16.17 -3.41 -24.43
N GLU A 722 15.90 -3.56 -23.13
CA GLU A 722 16.30 -2.60 -22.10
C GLU A 722 16.84 -3.34 -20.88
N ILE A 723 17.98 -2.88 -20.36
CA ILE A 723 18.51 -3.29 -19.07
C ILE A 723 18.44 -2.07 -18.17
N SER A 724 17.90 -2.23 -16.96
CA SER A 724 17.81 -1.13 -16.00
C SER A 724 18.09 -1.55 -14.57
N VAL A 725 18.69 -0.64 -13.82
CA VAL A 725 18.82 -0.70 -12.35
C VAL A 725 17.90 0.36 -11.78
N ILE A 726 16.95 -0.07 -10.95
CA ILE A 726 15.98 0.83 -10.32
C ILE A 726 16.24 0.87 -8.82
N CYS A 727 16.32 2.08 -8.28
CA CYS A 727 16.20 2.36 -6.86
C CYS A 727 14.84 3.00 -6.59
N GLN A 728 13.97 2.27 -5.92
CA GLN A 728 12.62 2.66 -5.55
C GLN A 728 12.65 3.38 -4.21
N LEU A 729 12.26 4.65 -4.20
CA LEU A 729 12.15 5.49 -3.00
C LEU A 729 10.66 5.67 -2.63
N PRO A 730 10.34 6.03 -1.38
CA PRO A 730 8.95 6.26 -0.95
C PRO A 730 8.22 7.36 -1.76
N PHE A 731 8.97 8.34 -2.26
CA PHE A 731 8.46 9.51 -2.98
C PHE A 731 8.84 9.54 -4.47
N GLY A 732 9.59 8.56 -4.99
CA GLY A 732 10.15 8.62 -6.35
C GLY A 732 10.86 7.35 -6.77
N ALA A 733 11.41 7.33 -7.98
CA ALA A 733 12.30 6.26 -8.43
C ALA A 733 13.53 6.84 -9.15
N ILE A 734 14.67 6.20 -8.96
CA ILE A 734 15.87 6.43 -9.76
C ILE A 734 16.02 5.24 -10.70
N SER A 735 16.15 5.51 -12.00
CA SER A 735 16.31 4.50 -13.04
C SER A 735 17.55 4.81 -13.86
N ALA A 736 18.53 3.92 -13.82
CA ALA A 736 19.65 3.90 -14.76
C ALA A 736 19.35 2.82 -15.81
N TYR A 737 19.29 3.18 -17.09
CA TYR A 737 18.91 2.26 -18.15
C TYR A 737 19.85 2.32 -19.34
N VAL A 738 19.95 1.19 -20.03
CA VAL A 738 20.57 1.04 -21.34
C VAL A 738 19.56 0.33 -22.23
N ASN A 739 19.19 0.93 -23.35
CA ASN A 739 18.28 0.29 -24.31
C ASN A 739 18.82 0.28 -25.74
N HIS A 740 18.30 -0.66 -26.51
CA HIS A 740 18.65 -0.89 -27.89
C HIS A 740 17.40 -1.15 -28.72
N TYR A 741 17.28 -0.46 -29.86
CA TYR A 741 16.21 -0.63 -30.83
C TYR A 741 16.75 -1.32 -32.09
N SER A 742 15.96 -2.22 -32.67
CA SER A 742 16.28 -2.86 -33.96
C SER A 742 16.32 -1.87 -35.13
N SER A 743 15.54 -0.79 -35.05
CA SER A 743 15.50 0.30 -36.03
C SER A 743 15.38 1.65 -35.31
N PRO A 744 16.27 2.63 -35.58
CA PRO A 744 17.39 2.58 -36.53
C PRO A 744 18.51 1.60 -36.11
N LYS A 745 19.15 0.93 -37.08
CA LYS A 745 20.21 -0.05 -36.80
C LYS A 745 21.38 0.62 -36.06
N LYS A 746 21.85 0.00 -34.97
CA LYS A 746 23.00 0.39 -34.13
C LYS A 746 22.78 1.56 -33.15
N GLU A 747 21.55 1.93 -32.83
CA GLU A 747 21.30 2.93 -31.78
C GLU A 747 21.23 2.26 -30.39
N TRP A 748 22.15 2.67 -29.52
CA TRP A 748 22.15 2.38 -28.09
C TRP A 748 21.89 3.69 -27.36
N ASN A 749 20.94 3.68 -26.42
CA ASN A 749 20.69 4.83 -25.56
C ASN A 749 21.02 4.44 -24.13
N VAL A 750 21.67 5.36 -23.43
CA VAL A 750 21.96 5.25 -22.00
C VAL A 750 21.32 6.46 -21.34
N GLY A 751 20.71 6.28 -20.18
CA GLY A 751 20.11 7.38 -19.46
C GLY A 751 19.99 7.13 -17.97
N LEU A 752 19.92 8.23 -17.22
CA LEU A 752 19.59 8.23 -15.81
C LEU A 752 18.38 9.14 -15.62
N THR A 753 17.34 8.62 -14.99
CA THR A 753 16.10 9.35 -14.67
C THR A 753 15.85 9.29 -13.17
N LEU A 754 15.56 10.44 -12.57
CA LEU A 754 15.03 10.62 -11.23
C LEU A 754 13.58 11.09 -11.34
N GLY A 755 12.66 10.40 -10.68
CA GLY A 755 11.25 10.76 -10.61
C GLY A 755 10.34 9.89 -11.47
N TRP A 756 9.16 10.44 -11.82
CA TRP A 756 8.10 9.69 -12.49
C TRP A 756 7.89 10.18 -13.92
N GLN A 757 7.87 9.23 -14.87
CA GLN A 757 7.58 9.50 -16.29
C GLN A 757 6.17 9.03 -16.61
N LEU A 758 5.21 9.74 -16.04
CA LEU A 758 3.77 9.48 -16.19
C LEU A 758 3.12 10.62 -16.98
N PHE A 759 2.07 10.29 -17.72
CA PHE A 759 1.35 11.20 -18.62
C PHE A 759 -0.15 11.14 -18.34
N ASN A 760 -0.82 12.26 -18.54
CA ASN A 760 -2.26 12.40 -18.26
C ASN A 760 -3.14 11.73 -19.34
N TYR A 761 -4.47 11.80 -19.16
CA TYR A 761 -5.41 11.23 -20.13
C TYR A 761 -5.22 11.81 -21.54
N ARG A 762 -5.42 10.96 -22.55
CA ARG A 762 -5.44 11.31 -23.99
C ARG A 762 -6.84 11.10 -24.58
N PHE A 763 -7.09 11.67 -25.75
CA PHE A 763 -8.36 11.51 -26.44
C PHE A 763 -8.50 10.11 -27.05
N ILE A 764 -7.46 9.67 -27.77
CA ILE A 764 -7.33 8.31 -28.33
C ILE A 764 -6.41 7.51 -27.41
N GLU A 765 -6.82 6.28 -27.06
CA GLU A 765 -6.27 5.55 -25.91
C GLU A 765 -5.78 4.14 -26.23
#